data_AF-Q1IUR9-F1
#
_entry.id   AF-Q1IUR9-F1
#
_cell.length_a   1.000
_cell.length_b   1.000
_cell.length_c   1.000
_cell.angle_alpha   90.00
_cell.angle_beta   90.00
_cell.angle_gamma   90.00
#
_symmetry.space_group_name_H-M   'P 1'
#
loop_
_entity.id
_entity.type
_entity.pdbx_description
1 polymer ?
#
loop_
_entity_poly.entity_id
_entity_poly.type
_entity_poly.pdbx_seq_one_letter_code
_entity_poly.pdbx_strand_id
1 'polypeptide(L)'
;MRLLKSLPIACLLAALSHAQQPDFAPIAHFPLTTSPLTIHQRAQERLPFSVTGDTGAILGQQDGSFELWHFPDKVFAHVSIHAALKDYPVPIELNPLAATIDVAPDHTTITYSHAAITVKQHMFLARGLQDAPAPLVMFEIESIRPVTLTIDLDPVMQHMWPALNGNRPGAGWIPMGTGGAYMLETEDPSFYGMIAMPNAQPGIMAPYQERPKDYPLQFILSYDPQRDGNKYFPLLTHVVDGGTLRGQERTSQLTSEIAEIAANLPKYYGASRDYYAHFFDTHLTVETPDPLFDQALRWAEISIDQLKVRKGNEVGLVAGVYPSADSDRPGFGWFFGRDSLWTTFALHSEGDFATSRNALEFLIARQRADGKIMHEYSQSADRVDWPSFPYMYAAADATPLFILAMHDYLRTTGDDAFIQKHWKNIKRAYDFLRAHDSDGDGIYDNSQGTGWVESWPPGMPQQELYLAALDQQATAAIGDLAKTLGDDTLTKSAHDTAESIRTKLNAYLAPDGIYAFSRNKDGSYDTTPTSYPAVAWWTGELALPNAAKTLDFYAASDLNADWGSRAIAQSNQLYDPISYHQGSIWPLFTGWTAMAEFRAGRSLAGLQHLRENLRLTWEGDPGNVTELMSGKFNEPLGRSTAHQLWSSAMVLTPAIRGLFGIETNVSQHKLFVVPQLPPEWPRAVVHHVPYGDTELDITYQRQGTTLNITVTSAKAIPLCVIPERTDRMCKVAPATTHTASITLPDVQVSLPDEAPRPGDASHLLRVINQQYEGRKLALTLEAPAGSHQQLPLQMNDPRVKTVTAQGATINKETLEVAFPTGEGFQRQIVTLTW
;
A
#
# COMPACT_ATOMS: atom_id res chain seq x y z
N MET A 1 22.72 41.19 79.25
CA MET A 1 24.08 41.72 78.98
C MET A 1 24.94 40.56 78.47
N ARG A 2 25.68 40.76 77.37
CA ARG A 2 26.46 39.80 76.52
C ARG A 2 25.72 39.41 75.23
N LEU A 3 26.00 40.08 74.09
CA LEU A 3 27.15 40.04 73.16
C LEU A 3 27.04 38.91 72.11
N LEU A 4 26.77 39.34 70.87
CA LEU A 4 26.90 38.59 69.61
C LEU A 4 28.35 38.13 69.35
N LYS A 5 28.51 36.98 68.68
CA LYS A 5 29.52 36.62 67.65
C LYS A 5 29.01 35.36 66.90
N SER A 6 28.39 35.49 65.72
CA SER A 6 28.98 35.30 64.36
C SER A 6 29.72 33.97 64.10
N LEU A 7 29.07 33.05 63.38
CA LEU A 7 29.69 31.93 62.63
C LEU A 7 29.70 32.27 61.12
N PRO A 8 30.75 31.89 60.36
CA PRO A 8 30.83 32.22 58.93
C PRO A 8 30.18 31.15 58.05
N ILE A 9 29.53 31.62 57.00
CA ILE A 9 28.94 30.87 55.89
C ILE A 9 30.08 30.40 54.97
N ALA A 10 30.22 29.09 54.78
CA ALA A 10 31.07 28.51 53.74
C ALA A 10 30.26 28.34 52.45
N CYS A 11 30.64 29.09 51.40
CA CYS A 11 30.09 28.98 50.06
C CYS A 11 30.56 27.69 49.39
N LEU A 12 29.61 26.83 49.00
CA LEU A 12 29.82 25.79 47.99
C LEU A 12 29.62 26.41 46.60
N LEU A 13 30.71 26.57 45.87
CA LEU A 13 30.70 26.83 44.43
C LEU A 13 30.34 25.51 43.73
N ALA A 14 29.09 25.38 43.28
CA ALA A 14 28.71 24.36 42.31
C ALA A 14 29.23 24.80 40.94
N ALA A 15 30.21 24.06 40.41
CA ALA A 15 30.65 24.20 39.04
C ALA A 15 29.55 23.68 38.11
N LEU A 16 28.78 24.60 37.52
CA LEU A 16 27.91 24.32 36.38
C LEU A 16 28.80 24.02 35.16
N SER A 17 29.03 22.75 34.87
CA SER A 17 29.53 22.31 33.57
C SER A 17 28.50 22.69 32.51
N HIS A 18 28.71 23.82 31.84
CA HIS A 18 28.02 24.12 30.58
C HIS A 18 28.52 23.09 29.56
N ALA A 19 27.73 22.05 29.30
CA ALA A 19 27.94 21.22 28.13
C ALA A 19 27.89 22.16 26.91
N GLN A 20 29.01 22.26 26.20
CA GLN A 20 29.13 23.08 25.00
C GLN A 20 28.14 22.52 23.97
N GLN A 21 27.14 23.31 23.56
CA GLN A 21 26.17 22.88 22.56
C GLN A 21 26.92 22.43 21.28
N PRO A 22 26.49 21.33 20.63
CA PRO A 22 27.12 20.87 19.39
C PRO A 22 27.03 21.97 18.33
N ASP A 23 28.15 22.20 17.62
CA ASP A 23 28.23 23.24 16.60
C ASP A 23 27.42 22.84 15.37
N PHE A 24 26.46 23.68 14.96
CA PHE A 24 25.61 23.44 13.79
C PHE A 24 26.43 23.70 12.51
N ALA A 25 26.92 22.62 11.90
CA ALA A 25 27.85 22.64 10.78
C ALA A 25 27.50 21.57 9.73
N PRO A 26 28.02 21.67 8.49
CA PRO A 26 27.86 20.62 7.50
C PRO A 26 28.46 19.30 8.00
N ILE A 27 27.83 18.20 7.63
CA ILE A 27 28.14 16.88 8.19
C ILE A 27 29.16 16.19 7.29
N ALA A 28 30.12 15.48 7.87
CA ALA A 28 31.05 14.67 7.09
C ALA A 28 30.27 13.62 6.29
N HIS A 29 30.61 13.45 5.01
CA HIS A 29 30.00 12.43 4.17
C HIS A 29 30.13 11.05 4.82
N PHE A 30 29.03 10.30 4.84
CA PHE A 30 28.96 8.91 5.27
C PHE A 30 28.28 8.10 4.17
N PRO A 31 28.62 6.81 4.00
CA PRO A 31 28.08 6.03 2.90
C PRO A 31 26.58 5.78 3.06
N LEU A 32 25.81 6.07 2.01
CA LEU A 32 24.44 5.61 1.85
C LEU A 32 24.47 4.21 1.20
N THR A 33 23.57 3.33 1.63
CA THR A 33 23.49 1.94 1.20
C THR A 33 22.94 1.80 -0.21
N THR A 34 23.55 0.93 -1.01
CA THR A 34 22.93 0.41 -2.24
C THR A 34 22.19 -0.88 -1.91
N SER A 35 20.86 -0.86 -1.97
CA SER A 35 20.01 -2.03 -1.76
C SER A 35 19.82 -2.80 -3.08
N PRO A 36 19.72 -4.14 -3.07
CA PRO A 36 19.28 -4.88 -4.27
C PRO A 36 17.85 -4.52 -4.68
N LEU A 37 17.08 -3.86 -3.81
CA LEU A 37 15.74 -3.35 -4.09
C LEU A 37 15.73 -1.94 -4.64
N THR A 38 16.88 -1.27 -4.78
CA THR A 38 16.92 0.11 -5.29
C THR A 38 16.37 0.16 -6.72
N ILE A 39 15.31 0.94 -6.91
CA ILE A 39 14.73 1.24 -8.22
C ILE A 39 15.47 2.44 -8.80
N HIS A 40 16.19 2.22 -9.90
CA HIS A 40 16.93 3.24 -10.64
C HIS A 40 16.14 3.67 -11.87
N GLN A 41 15.74 4.94 -11.94
CA GLN A 41 14.96 5.46 -13.07
C GLN A 41 15.42 6.86 -13.49
N ARG A 42 15.08 7.23 -14.72
CA ARG A 42 15.16 8.63 -15.16
C ARG A 42 14.07 9.42 -14.45
N ALA A 43 14.43 10.56 -13.86
CA ALA A 43 13.45 11.44 -13.26
C ALA A 43 12.49 12.00 -14.33
N GLN A 44 11.20 12.04 -14.01
CA GLN A 44 10.16 12.59 -14.88
C GLN A 44 9.41 13.70 -14.13
N GLU A 45 9.58 14.94 -14.57
CA GLU A 45 9.18 16.17 -13.87
C GLU A 45 7.83 16.11 -13.17
N ARG A 46 6.79 15.53 -13.79
CA ARG A 46 5.41 15.51 -13.26
C ARG A 46 5.04 14.26 -12.48
N LEU A 47 5.87 13.23 -12.49
CA LEU A 47 5.58 12.03 -11.72
C LEU A 47 5.83 12.31 -10.24
N PRO A 48 5.01 11.72 -9.36
CA PRO A 48 5.18 11.86 -7.93
C PRO A 48 6.40 11.07 -7.42
N PHE A 49 6.86 11.43 -6.23
CA PHE A 49 7.59 10.53 -5.35
C PHE A 49 7.08 10.69 -3.92
N SER A 50 7.21 9.65 -3.11
CA SER A 50 6.97 9.73 -1.67
C SER A 50 8.13 9.14 -0.86
N VAL A 51 8.34 9.70 0.33
CA VAL A 51 9.17 9.13 1.39
C VAL A 51 8.39 9.26 2.68
N THR A 52 7.93 8.15 3.23
CA THR A 52 6.98 8.15 4.36
C THR A 52 7.56 7.46 5.60
N GLY A 53 6.93 7.74 6.75
CA GLY A 53 7.39 7.46 8.10
C GLY A 53 6.21 7.34 9.06
N ASP A 54 6.44 6.71 10.22
CA ASP A 54 5.45 6.73 11.29
C ASP A 54 5.28 8.10 11.95
N THR A 55 6.23 9.02 11.72
CA THR A 55 6.23 10.39 12.24
C THR A 55 6.06 11.48 11.18
N GLY A 56 6.02 11.15 9.88
CA GLY A 56 5.98 12.19 8.85
C GLY A 56 6.03 11.70 7.41
N ALA A 57 6.16 12.64 6.49
CA ALA A 57 6.34 12.36 5.08
C ALA A 57 7.07 13.49 4.34
N ILE A 58 7.77 13.13 3.26
CA ILE A 58 8.27 14.04 2.22
C ILE A 58 7.55 13.63 0.94
N LEU A 59 6.76 14.54 0.39
CA LEU A 59 5.88 14.27 -0.75
C LEU A 59 6.18 15.28 -1.85
N GLY A 60 6.42 14.82 -3.07
CA GLY A 60 6.83 15.74 -4.13
C GLY A 60 6.68 15.21 -5.53
N GLN A 61 7.32 15.91 -6.46
CA GLN A 61 7.44 15.51 -7.86
C GLN A 61 8.90 15.19 -8.18
N GLN A 62 9.17 14.36 -9.19
CA GLN A 62 10.54 13.88 -9.47
C GLN A 62 11.48 14.97 -10.01
N ASP A 63 11.00 16.19 -10.27
CA ASP A 63 11.85 17.39 -10.38
C ASP A 63 12.46 17.84 -9.04
N GLY A 64 12.11 17.14 -7.96
CA GLY A 64 12.48 17.34 -6.57
C GLY A 64 11.89 18.57 -5.91
N SER A 65 10.83 19.15 -6.48
CA SER A 65 9.90 19.97 -5.71
C SER A 65 9.15 19.10 -4.71
N PHE A 66 9.01 19.56 -3.47
CA PHE A 66 8.33 18.79 -2.42
C PHE A 66 7.73 19.66 -1.32
N GLU A 67 6.87 19.01 -0.53
CA GLU A 67 6.38 19.46 0.76
C GLU A 67 6.82 18.48 1.86
N LEU A 68 6.94 19.01 3.08
CA LEU A 68 7.38 18.25 4.24
C LEU A 68 6.32 18.27 5.33
N TRP A 69 5.95 17.07 5.77
CA TRP A 69 5.01 16.81 6.86
C TRP A 69 5.74 16.20 8.05
N HIS A 70 5.69 16.88 9.21
CA HIS A 70 5.96 16.29 10.51
C HIS A 70 4.59 15.98 11.12
N PHE A 71 4.10 14.75 10.93
CA PHE A 71 2.69 14.45 11.11
C PHE A 71 2.16 14.86 12.49
N PRO A 72 0.98 15.51 12.56
CA PRO A 72 0.06 15.80 11.45
C PRO A 72 0.29 17.15 10.75
N ASP A 73 1.47 17.77 10.88
CA ASP A 73 1.70 19.17 10.51
C ASP A 73 2.54 19.34 9.23
N LYS A 74 2.01 20.10 8.26
CA LYS A 74 2.74 20.55 7.07
C LYS A 74 3.63 21.73 7.45
N VAL A 75 4.95 21.55 7.32
CA VAL A 75 5.93 22.56 7.75
C VAL A 75 6.17 23.58 6.64
N PHE A 76 6.44 23.10 5.43
CA PHE A 76 6.70 23.92 4.25
C PHE A 76 6.34 23.20 2.94
N ALA A 77 6.32 23.94 1.84
CA ALA A 77 6.08 23.43 0.49
C ALA A 77 6.92 24.14 -0.59
N HIS A 78 6.80 23.67 -1.83
CA HIS A 78 7.34 24.30 -3.05
C HIS A 78 8.85 24.53 -3.02
N VAL A 79 9.62 23.50 -2.64
CA VAL A 79 11.09 23.60 -2.69
C VAL A 79 11.57 23.77 -4.13
N SER A 80 12.41 24.79 -4.37
CA SER A 80 13.14 24.96 -5.62
C SER A 80 14.60 25.29 -5.36
N ILE A 81 15.47 24.91 -6.30
CA ILE A 81 16.92 24.96 -6.12
C ILE A 81 17.56 25.69 -7.30
N HIS A 82 18.30 26.75 -6.98
CA HIS A 82 19.04 27.57 -7.94
C HIS A 82 20.53 27.52 -7.63
N ALA A 83 21.38 27.54 -8.66
CA ALA A 83 22.83 27.59 -8.51
C ALA A 83 23.43 28.78 -9.29
N ALA A 84 24.31 29.52 -8.62
CA ALA A 84 25.11 30.59 -9.20
C ALA A 84 26.60 30.28 -9.02
N LEU A 85 27.28 29.87 -10.10
CA LEU A 85 28.71 29.55 -10.04
C LEU A 85 29.56 30.82 -10.14
N LYS A 86 30.68 30.82 -9.41
CA LYS A 86 31.69 31.87 -9.50
C LYS A 86 32.22 32.00 -10.93
N ASP A 87 32.32 33.23 -11.42
CA ASP A 87 32.78 33.56 -12.78
C ASP A 87 31.93 32.92 -13.90
N TYR A 88 30.66 32.61 -13.60
CA TYR A 88 29.68 32.10 -14.57
C TYR A 88 28.39 32.93 -14.46
N PRO A 89 28.10 33.84 -15.41
CA PRO A 89 27.04 34.84 -15.26
C PRO A 89 25.62 34.32 -15.50
N VAL A 90 25.47 33.03 -15.86
CA VAL A 90 24.17 32.43 -16.19
C VAL A 90 23.66 31.70 -14.94
N PRO A 91 22.49 32.08 -14.38
CA PRO A 91 21.88 31.32 -13.29
C PRO A 91 21.45 29.94 -13.79
N ILE A 92 21.54 28.93 -12.92
CA ILE A 92 21.15 27.56 -13.23
C ILE A 92 19.95 27.20 -12.35
N GLU A 93 18.81 26.94 -12.98
CA GLU A 93 17.65 26.32 -12.34
C GLU A 93 17.89 24.81 -12.33
N LEU A 94 17.96 24.20 -11.14
CA LEU A 94 18.32 22.79 -11.01
C LEU A 94 17.11 21.85 -11.16
N ASN A 95 15.91 22.22 -10.71
CA ASN A 95 14.72 21.35 -10.78
C ASN A 95 14.45 20.79 -12.19
N PRO A 96 14.46 21.60 -13.29
CA PRO A 96 14.28 21.08 -14.65
C PRO A 96 15.44 20.21 -15.15
N LEU A 97 16.54 20.15 -14.40
CA LEU A 97 17.74 19.35 -14.66
C LEU A 97 17.81 18.08 -13.79
N ALA A 98 16.71 17.71 -13.12
CA ALA A 98 16.58 16.40 -12.49
C ALA A 98 16.80 15.30 -13.53
N ALA A 99 17.85 14.51 -13.33
CA ALA A 99 18.32 13.52 -14.28
C ALA A 99 17.86 12.11 -13.91
N THR A 100 18.00 11.73 -12.64
CA THR A 100 17.64 10.42 -12.12
C THR A 100 16.93 10.51 -10.78
N ILE A 101 16.12 9.49 -10.50
CA ILE A 101 15.57 9.19 -9.19
C ILE A 101 15.97 7.75 -8.83
N ASP A 102 16.54 7.61 -7.64
CA ASP A 102 16.90 6.31 -7.05
C ASP A 102 16.06 6.12 -5.80
N VAL A 103 15.16 5.14 -5.80
CA VAL A 103 14.27 4.84 -4.67
C VAL A 103 14.72 3.55 -4.00
N ALA A 104 15.11 3.61 -2.73
CA ALA A 104 15.47 2.47 -1.91
C ALA A 104 14.55 2.43 -0.67
N PRO A 105 14.43 1.27 0.01
CA PRO A 105 13.54 1.17 1.17
C PRO A 105 13.89 2.18 2.29
N ASP A 106 15.18 2.46 2.47
CA ASP A 106 15.72 3.31 3.53
C ASP A 106 15.84 4.80 3.14
N HIS A 107 15.83 5.14 1.84
CA HIS A 107 15.95 6.52 1.36
C HIS A 107 15.62 6.68 -0.14
N THR A 108 15.29 7.92 -0.53
CA THR A 108 15.15 8.32 -1.94
C THR A 108 16.18 9.39 -2.30
N THR A 109 16.78 9.29 -3.48
CA THR A 109 17.73 10.28 -4.01
C THR A 109 17.27 10.83 -5.35
N ILE A 110 17.19 12.14 -5.49
CA ILE A 110 17.05 12.82 -6.79
C ILE A 110 18.38 13.45 -7.17
N THR A 111 18.89 13.16 -8.36
CA THR A 111 20.14 13.71 -8.87
C THR A 111 19.89 14.76 -9.94
N TYR A 112 20.35 15.98 -9.68
CA TYR A 112 20.38 17.10 -10.63
C TYR A 112 21.72 17.15 -11.34
N SER A 113 21.72 17.25 -12.66
CA SER A 113 22.95 17.20 -13.46
C SER A 113 23.07 18.35 -14.44
N HIS A 114 24.07 19.20 -14.23
CA HIS A 114 24.52 20.23 -15.16
C HIS A 114 26.01 20.04 -15.49
N ALA A 115 26.48 20.53 -16.63
CA ALA A 115 27.86 20.37 -17.09
C ALA A 115 28.96 20.93 -16.15
N ALA A 116 28.57 21.69 -15.12
CA ALA A 116 29.48 22.32 -14.16
C ALA A 116 29.16 21.99 -12.69
N ILE A 117 28.02 21.36 -12.41
CA ILE A 117 27.56 21.08 -11.05
C ILE A 117 26.61 19.87 -11.05
N THR A 118 26.80 19.00 -10.06
CA THR A 118 25.88 17.94 -9.70
C THR A 118 25.41 18.18 -8.26
N VAL A 119 24.10 18.06 -8.05
CA VAL A 119 23.50 18.11 -6.71
C VAL A 119 22.68 16.85 -6.53
N LYS A 120 22.84 16.17 -5.40
CA LYS A 120 21.95 15.07 -5.01
C LYS A 120 21.13 15.49 -3.80
N GLN A 121 19.83 15.29 -3.88
CA GLN A 121 18.88 15.49 -2.80
C GLN A 121 18.53 14.12 -2.21
N HIS A 122 19.07 13.81 -1.03
CA HIS A 122 18.81 12.58 -0.29
C HIS A 122 17.72 12.83 0.75
N MET A 123 16.72 11.95 0.79
CA MET A 123 15.53 12.09 1.62
C MET A 123 15.24 10.78 2.32
N PHE A 124 15.05 10.84 3.64
CA PHE A 124 14.68 9.66 4.43
C PHE A 124 13.94 10.03 5.71
N LEU A 125 13.26 9.04 6.27
CA LEU A 125 12.70 9.09 7.62
C LEU A 125 13.37 7.99 8.44
N ALA A 126 13.69 8.29 9.70
CA ALA A 126 14.37 7.32 10.56
C ALA A 126 13.40 6.20 10.96
N ARG A 127 13.79 4.94 10.75
CA ARG A 127 13.03 3.75 11.19
C ARG A 127 13.73 3.03 12.34
N GLY A 128 12.98 2.18 13.04
CA GLY A 128 13.50 1.35 14.14
C GLY A 128 13.80 2.11 15.44
N LEU A 129 13.36 3.37 15.57
CA LEU A 129 13.57 4.21 16.75
C LEU A 129 12.23 4.63 17.36
N GLN A 130 12.17 4.72 18.69
CA GLN A 130 10.97 5.18 19.39
C GLN A 130 10.77 6.69 19.26
N ASP A 131 11.87 7.46 19.32
CA ASP A 131 11.89 8.92 19.22
C ASP A 131 12.60 9.33 17.91
N ALA A 132 12.01 8.94 16.77
CA ALA A 132 12.50 9.34 15.47
C ALA A 132 12.34 10.86 15.26
N PRO A 133 13.33 11.55 14.67
CA PRO A 133 13.20 12.97 14.36
C PRO A 133 12.17 13.19 13.24
N ALA A 134 11.91 14.47 12.96
CA ALA A 134 11.18 14.90 11.76
C ALA A 134 11.86 14.38 10.48
N PRO A 135 11.17 14.40 9.31
CA PRO A 135 11.76 13.96 8.05
C PRO A 135 13.07 14.67 7.72
N LEU A 136 14.02 13.94 7.14
CA LEU A 136 15.41 14.37 6.98
C LEU A 136 15.76 14.53 5.51
N VAL A 137 16.30 15.71 5.15
CA VAL A 137 16.76 16.03 3.79
C VAL A 137 18.24 16.45 3.85
N MET A 138 19.05 15.91 2.95
CA MET A 138 20.47 16.24 2.81
C MET A 138 20.83 16.55 1.36
N PHE A 139 21.65 17.59 1.17
CA PHE A 139 22.21 17.89 -0.14
C PHE A 139 23.68 17.47 -0.22
N GLU A 140 24.02 16.69 -1.25
CA GLU A 140 25.40 16.40 -1.69
C GLU A 140 25.70 17.29 -2.90
N ILE A 141 26.84 17.98 -2.90
CA ILE A 141 27.17 18.95 -3.95
C ILE A 141 28.56 18.63 -4.49
N GLU A 142 28.65 18.49 -5.82
CA GLU A 142 29.90 18.45 -6.56
C GLU A 142 29.91 19.58 -7.59
N SER A 143 30.93 20.44 -7.58
CA SER A 143 31.03 21.56 -8.50
C SER A 143 32.47 21.81 -8.94
N ILE A 144 32.67 22.23 -10.19
CA ILE A 144 34.01 22.53 -10.72
C ILE A 144 34.61 23.84 -10.18
N ARG A 145 33.81 24.67 -9.48
CA ARG A 145 34.21 25.96 -8.89
C ARG A 145 33.30 26.31 -7.70
N PRO A 146 33.66 27.31 -6.87
CA PRO A 146 32.77 27.82 -5.83
C PRO A 146 31.39 28.18 -6.40
N VAL A 147 30.34 27.83 -5.67
CA VAL A 147 28.95 28.02 -6.07
C VAL A 147 28.13 28.50 -4.88
N THR A 148 27.17 29.39 -5.16
CA THR A 148 26.09 29.70 -4.25
C THR A 148 24.86 28.90 -4.67
N LEU A 149 24.37 28.02 -3.81
CA LEU A 149 23.05 27.41 -3.97
C LEU A 149 22.02 28.25 -3.22
N THR A 150 20.89 28.54 -3.86
CA THR A 150 19.73 29.13 -3.20
C THR A 150 18.64 28.07 -3.18
N ILE A 151 18.21 27.68 -1.98
CA ILE A 151 17.06 26.80 -1.77
C ILE A 151 15.90 27.66 -1.32
N ASP A 152 14.89 27.79 -2.17
CA ASP A 152 13.68 28.55 -1.94
C ASP A 152 12.57 27.62 -1.45
N LEU A 153 11.79 28.03 -0.45
CA LEU A 153 10.62 27.30 0.04
C LEU A 153 9.53 28.20 0.60
N ASP A 154 8.30 27.72 0.62
CA ASP A 154 7.17 28.38 1.24
C ASP A 154 6.93 27.83 2.66
N PRO A 155 7.05 28.65 3.72
CA PRO A 155 6.67 28.25 5.06
C PRO A 155 5.14 28.17 5.14
N VAL A 156 4.65 27.06 5.68
CA VAL A 156 3.22 26.72 5.70
C VAL A 156 2.71 26.65 7.14
N MET A 157 3.32 25.82 7.99
CA MET A 157 2.90 25.58 9.38
C MET A 157 1.38 25.39 9.50
N GLN A 158 0.86 24.33 8.88
CA GLN A 158 -0.56 23.99 8.89
C GLN A 158 -0.78 22.61 9.48
N HIS A 159 -1.77 22.48 10.34
CA HIS A 159 -2.28 21.19 10.73
C HIS A 159 -2.99 20.54 9.55
N MET A 160 -2.90 19.22 9.45
CA MET A 160 -3.72 18.44 8.52
C MET A 160 -5.21 18.74 8.76
N TRP A 161 -5.98 18.86 7.68
CA TRP A 161 -7.44 18.96 7.76
C TRP A 161 -8.02 17.80 8.60
N PRO A 162 -9.04 18.04 9.45
CA PRO A 162 -9.93 19.20 9.53
C PRO A 162 -9.55 20.27 10.55
N ALA A 163 -8.38 20.19 11.17
CA ALA A 163 -7.95 21.21 12.12
C ALA A 163 -7.92 22.59 11.44
N LEU A 164 -8.34 23.62 12.19
CA LEU A 164 -8.35 24.98 11.69
C LEU A 164 -6.91 25.48 11.53
N ASN A 165 -6.63 26.10 10.39
CA ASN A 165 -5.34 26.68 10.06
C ASN A 165 -5.38 28.20 10.10
N GLY A 166 -4.28 28.79 10.57
CA GLY A 166 -4.07 30.23 10.59
C GLY A 166 -3.50 30.76 9.27
N ASN A 167 -3.06 32.02 9.31
CA ASN A 167 -2.34 32.65 8.20
C ASN A 167 -0.91 32.08 8.05
N ARG A 168 -0.25 32.42 6.92
CA ARG A 168 1.17 32.12 6.69
C ARG A 168 2.00 32.51 7.93
N PRO A 169 2.87 31.63 8.45
CA PRO A 169 3.62 31.91 9.66
C PRO A 169 4.60 33.07 9.45
N GLY A 170 4.85 33.84 10.51
CA GLY A 170 5.96 34.77 10.54
C GLY A 170 7.28 34.02 10.55
N ALA A 171 8.29 34.53 9.85
CA ALA A 171 9.60 33.91 9.77
C ALA A 171 10.70 34.89 10.22
N GLY A 172 11.49 34.49 11.23
CA GLY A 172 12.62 35.26 11.75
C GLY A 172 13.93 34.48 11.64
N TRP A 173 15.02 35.13 11.21
CA TRP A 173 16.32 34.47 11.09
C TRP A 173 17.07 34.40 12.43
N ILE A 174 17.55 33.21 12.78
CA ILE A 174 18.35 32.91 13.97
C ILE A 174 19.70 32.35 13.51
N PRO A 175 20.83 33.05 13.76
CA PRO A 175 22.16 32.50 13.49
C PRO A 175 22.44 31.25 14.33
N MET A 176 22.98 30.20 13.72
CA MET A 176 23.30 28.93 14.37
C MET A 176 24.60 28.36 13.79
N GLY A 177 25.63 28.18 14.63
CA GLY A 177 26.92 27.65 14.21
C GLY A 177 27.47 28.35 12.97
N THR A 178 27.66 27.59 11.90
CA THR A 178 28.17 28.08 10.60
C THR A 178 27.09 28.62 9.65
N GLY A 179 25.81 28.46 9.99
CA GLY A 179 24.68 28.91 9.18
C GLY A 179 23.58 29.54 10.04
N GLY A 180 22.35 29.07 9.87
CA GLY A 180 21.24 29.52 10.70
C GLY A 180 19.92 28.86 10.36
N ALA A 181 18.87 29.41 10.94
CA ALA A 181 17.53 28.87 10.86
C ALA A 181 16.47 29.95 10.77
N TYR A 182 15.37 29.64 10.10
CA TYR A 182 14.13 30.40 10.18
C TYR A 182 13.28 29.86 11.33
N MET A 183 13.06 30.68 12.36
CA MET A 183 12.02 30.47 13.36
C MET A 183 10.66 30.80 12.73
N LEU A 184 9.74 29.84 12.75
CA LEU A 184 8.40 29.98 12.23
C LEU A 184 7.42 30.16 13.39
N GLU A 185 6.73 31.30 13.41
CA GLU A 185 5.77 31.66 14.45
C GLU A 185 4.36 31.76 13.85
N THR A 186 3.43 31.00 14.42
CA THR A 186 2.01 31.05 14.04
C THR A 186 1.24 32.00 14.96
N GLU A 187 -0.02 32.24 14.62
CA GLU A 187 -0.94 33.01 15.49
C GLU A 187 -1.27 32.28 16.80
N ASP A 188 -1.11 30.94 16.82
CA ASP A 188 -1.17 30.15 18.04
C ASP A 188 0.23 30.10 18.68
N PRO A 189 0.47 30.74 19.84
CA PRO A 189 1.77 30.73 20.47
C PRO A 189 2.20 29.34 20.98
N SER A 190 1.33 28.34 20.97
CA SER A 190 1.64 26.95 21.28
C SER A 190 2.09 26.12 20.06
N PHE A 191 1.91 26.64 18.84
CA PHE A 191 2.29 25.97 17.59
C PHE A 191 3.36 26.79 16.86
N TYR A 192 4.58 26.26 16.83
CA TYR A 192 5.75 26.95 16.25
C TYR A 192 6.77 25.92 15.76
N GLY A 193 7.67 26.36 14.87
CA GLY A 193 8.64 25.46 14.27
C GLY A 193 9.92 26.16 13.85
N MET A 194 10.86 25.38 13.34
CA MET A 194 12.13 25.87 12.83
C MET A 194 12.55 25.09 11.60
N ILE A 195 13.13 25.79 10.62
CA ILE A 195 13.80 25.20 9.46
C ILE A 195 15.25 25.68 9.48
N ALA A 196 16.23 24.79 9.43
CA ALA A 196 17.63 25.11 9.62
C ALA A 196 18.52 24.49 8.54
N MET A 197 19.58 25.22 8.16
CA MET A 197 20.61 24.72 7.25
C MET A 197 21.98 25.31 7.62
N PRO A 198 23.03 24.47 7.75
CA PRO A 198 24.37 24.96 8.03
C PRO A 198 24.97 25.64 6.80
N ASN A 199 25.97 26.52 7.00
CA ASN A 199 26.59 27.34 5.93
C ASN A 199 25.64 28.23 5.11
N ALA A 200 24.37 28.37 5.52
CA ALA A 200 23.39 29.20 4.82
C ALA A 200 23.24 30.58 5.47
N GLN A 201 22.97 31.58 4.62
CA GLN A 201 22.50 32.91 5.00
C GLN A 201 21.04 33.09 4.60
N PRO A 202 20.28 33.98 5.28
CA PRO A 202 18.91 34.25 4.88
C PRO A 202 18.89 35.05 3.57
N GLY A 203 17.85 34.82 2.77
CA GLY A 203 17.52 35.69 1.64
C GLY A 203 16.78 36.95 2.04
N ILE A 204 15.70 37.24 1.32
CA ILE A 204 14.91 38.46 1.52
C ILE A 204 14.26 38.45 2.92
N MET A 205 14.66 39.42 3.76
CA MET A 205 14.05 39.72 5.05
C MET A 205 13.46 41.13 5.00
N ALA A 206 12.23 41.24 4.49
CA ALA A 206 11.57 42.53 4.36
C ALA A 206 11.29 43.16 5.74
N PRO A 207 11.67 44.44 5.98
CA PRO A 207 11.25 45.16 7.18
C PRO A 207 9.73 45.20 7.31
N TYR A 208 9.22 45.17 8.54
CA TYR A 208 7.78 45.20 8.82
C TYR A 208 7.05 46.41 8.18
N GLN A 209 7.76 47.52 7.95
CA GLN A 209 7.21 48.75 7.35
C GLN A 209 7.09 48.70 5.82
N GLU A 210 7.65 47.69 5.15
CA GLU A 210 7.52 47.52 3.71
C GLU A 210 6.12 47.06 3.31
N ARG A 211 5.77 47.22 2.04
CA ARG A 211 4.49 46.74 1.52
C ARG A 211 4.36 45.23 1.76
N PRO A 212 3.24 44.73 2.33
CA PRO A 212 3.01 43.31 2.48
C PRO A 212 3.12 42.58 1.14
N LYS A 213 4.06 41.64 1.08
CA LYS A 213 4.28 40.74 -0.04
C LYS A 213 4.88 39.45 0.51
N ASP A 214 4.36 38.32 0.06
CA ASP A 214 4.93 37.02 0.37
C ASP A 214 6.21 36.81 -0.43
N TYR A 215 7.29 36.55 0.29
CA TYR A 215 8.56 36.09 -0.26
C TYR A 215 8.76 34.63 0.17
N PRO A 216 9.30 33.75 -0.70
CA PRO A 216 9.78 32.46 -0.25
C PRO A 216 10.92 32.66 0.77
N LEU A 217 11.05 31.74 1.71
CA LEU A 217 12.26 31.66 2.53
C LEU A 217 13.39 31.14 1.66
N GLN A 218 14.58 31.71 1.82
CA GLN A 218 15.74 31.32 1.02
C GLN A 218 16.90 30.95 1.94
N PHE A 219 17.44 29.76 1.74
CA PHE A 219 18.74 29.38 2.28
C PHE A 219 19.79 29.62 1.21
N ILE A 220 20.58 30.69 1.38
CA ILE A 220 21.69 31.04 0.49
C ILE A 220 22.95 30.32 1.00
N LEU A 221 23.18 29.12 0.49
CA LEU A 221 24.27 28.23 0.84
C LEU A 221 25.52 28.53 0.02
N SER A 222 26.63 28.84 0.68
CA SER A 222 27.93 28.99 0.03
C SER A 222 28.73 27.69 0.07
N TYR A 223 29.11 27.17 -1.11
CA TYR A 223 29.92 25.96 -1.25
C TYR A 223 31.24 26.27 -1.97
N ASP A 224 32.35 25.83 -1.39
CA ASP A 224 33.67 25.83 -2.05
C ASP A 224 34.16 24.38 -2.21
N PRO A 225 34.36 23.87 -3.45
CA PRO A 225 34.76 22.48 -3.67
C PRO A 225 36.08 22.10 -3.00
N GLN A 226 36.98 23.05 -2.73
CA GLN A 226 38.25 22.76 -2.05
C GLN A 226 38.08 22.59 -0.53
N ARG A 227 37.11 23.29 0.07
CA ARG A 227 36.88 23.31 1.52
C ARG A 227 35.79 22.33 1.94
N ASP A 228 34.78 22.18 1.09
CA ASP A 228 33.50 21.59 1.43
C ASP A 228 33.18 20.30 0.67
N GLY A 229 34.09 19.84 -0.20
CA GLY A 229 34.00 18.51 -0.77
C GLY A 229 33.87 17.43 0.31
N ASN A 230 33.11 16.37 0.00
CA ASN A 230 32.80 15.25 0.91
C ASN A 230 32.04 15.67 2.19
N LYS A 231 31.11 16.63 2.08
CA LYS A 231 30.18 16.99 3.15
C LYS A 231 28.74 16.94 2.66
N TYR A 232 27.83 16.63 3.58
CA TYR A 232 26.40 16.80 3.42
C TYR A 232 25.92 18.10 4.06
N PHE A 233 24.95 18.74 3.40
CA PHE A 233 24.28 19.95 3.86
C PHE A 233 22.83 19.63 4.20
N PRO A 234 22.53 19.33 5.48
CA PRO A 234 21.18 18.96 5.86
C PRO A 234 20.23 20.17 5.88
N LEU A 235 19.01 19.98 5.40
CA LEU A 235 17.86 20.86 5.63
C LEU A 235 17.00 20.19 6.71
N LEU A 236 17.07 20.72 7.94
CA LEU A 236 16.44 20.11 9.11
C LEU A 236 15.22 20.91 9.54
N THR A 237 14.21 20.20 10.04
CA THR A 237 13.02 20.81 10.62
C THR A 237 12.74 20.29 12.02
N HIS A 238 12.07 21.10 12.82
CA HIS A 238 11.41 20.66 14.04
C HIS A 238 10.17 21.49 14.28
N VAL A 239 9.12 20.86 14.81
CA VAL A 239 7.83 21.48 15.09
C VAL A 239 7.42 21.12 16.50
N VAL A 240 6.93 22.11 17.23
CA VAL A 240 6.33 21.93 18.54
C VAL A 240 4.88 22.38 18.46
N ASP A 241 3.99 21.49 18.85
CA ASP A 241 2.55 21.70 18.89
C ASP A 241 2.04 21.46 20.32
N GLY A 242 1.30 22.43 20.87
CA GLY A 242 0.93 22.46 22.30
C GLY A 242 2.03 22.96 23.24
N GLY A 243 3.03 23.67 22.74
CA GLY A 243 4.17 24.17 23.52
C GLY A 243 3.84 25.30 24.49
N THR A 244 4.46 25.28 25.68
CA THR A 244 4.27 26.29 26.74
C THR A 244 5.37 27.34 26.81
N LEU A 245 6.54 27.07 26.22
CA LEU A 245 7.69 27.99 26.22
C LEU A 245 7.45 29.21 25.34
N ARG A 246 8.12 30.32 25.65
CA ARG A 246 8.00 31.61 24.97
C ARG A 246 9.35 32.28 24.76
N GLY A 247 9.44 33.16 23.77
CA GLY A 247 10.61 34.02 23.53
C GLY A 247 11.93 33.26 23.42
N GLN A 248 12.91 33.64 24.23
CA GLN A 248 14.26 33.08 24.17
C GLN A 248 14.32 31.60 24.58
N GLU A 249 13.49 31.16 25.53
CA GLU A 249 13.45 29.75 25.96
C GLU A 249 12.99 28.85 24.81
N ARG A 250 11.94 29.27 24.09
CA ARG A 250 11.46 28.62 22.86
C ARG A 250 12.57 28.49 21.82
N THR A 251 13.26 29.60 21.56
CA THR A 251 14.36 29.63 20.59
C THR A 251 15.49 28.70 21.01
N SER A 252 15.83 28.69 22.30
CA SER A 252 16.89 27.84 22.84
C SER A 252 16.54 26.36 22.76
N GLN A 253 15.27 26.00 22.95
CA GLN A 253 14.78 24.63 22.78
C GLN A 253 15.00 24.16 21.33
N LEU A 254 14.37 24.84 20.36
CA LEU A 254 14.42 24.43 18.95
C LEU A 254 15.84 24.40 18.39
N THR A 255 16.67 25.40 18.74
CA THR A 255 18.07 25.43 18.30
C THR A 255 18.87 24.24 18.87
N SER A 256 18.59 23.84 20.12
CA SER A 256 19.22 22.67 20.74
C SER A 256 18.76 21.36 20.10
N GLU A 257 17.46 21.19 19.86
CA GLU A 257 16.89 19.99 19.24
C GLU A 257 17.38 19.81 17.80
N ILE A 258 17.40 20.89 17.00
CA ILE A 258 17.97 20.87 15.65
C ILE A 258 19.46 20.51 15.66
N ALA A 259 20.24 21.08 16.58
CA ALA A 259 21.66 20.76 16.69
C ALA A 259 21.90 19.31 17.12
N GLU A 260 21.04 18.76 17.98
CA GLU A 260 21.04 17.34 18.34
C GLU A 260 20.69 16.44 17.15
N ILE A 261 19.68 16.82 16.36
CA ILE A 261 19.31 16.09 15.14
C ILE A 261 20.51 16.05 14.17
N ALA A 262 21.14 17.20 13.92
CA ALA A 262 22.30 17.32 13.05
C ALA A 262 23.48 16.43 13.53
N ALA A 263 23.77 16.43 14.83
CA ALA A 263 24.85 15.64 15.41
C ALA A 263 24.61 14.12 15.32
N ASN A 264 23.36 13.69 15.23
CA ASN A 264 22.97 12.28 15.20
C ASN A 264 22.52 11.78 13.82
N LEU A 265 22.65 12.58 12.76
CA LEU A 265 22.18 12.22 11.43
C LEU A 265 22.69 10.87 10.91
N PRO A 266 23.99 10.53 11.03
CA PRO A 266 24.48 9.20 10.61
C PRO A 266 23.87 8.05 11.42
N LYS A 267 23.53 8.28 12.69
CA LYS A 267 22.87 7.30 13.55
C LYS A 267 21.42 7.08 13.10
N TYR A 268 20.68 8.15 12.78
CA TYR A 268 19.30 8.02 12.29
C TYR A 268 19.23 7.29 10.96
N TYR A 269 20.13 7.62 10.03
CA TYR A 269 20.23 6.90 8.78
C TYR A 269 20.62 5.42 9.00
N GLY A 270 21.63 5.17 9.83
CA GLY A 270 22.07 3.82 10.19
C GLY A 270 20.94 2.97 10.77
N ALA A 271 20.10 3.53 11.64
CA ALA A 271 18.93 2.84 12.18
C ALA A 271 17.90 2.48 11.10
N SER A 272 17.62 3.40 10.17
CA SER A 272 16.70 3.14 9.05
C SER A 272 17.23 2.05 8.11
N ARG A 273 18.52 2.13 7.76
CA ARG A 273 19.20 1.09 6.99
C ARG A 273 19.11 -0.26 7.69
N ASP A 274 19.48 -0.32 8.97
CA ASP A 274 19.51 -1.57 9.73
C ASP A 274 18.10 -2.16 9.86
N TYR A 275 17.07 -1.31 10.01
CA TYR A 275 15.67 -1.72 9.98
C TYR A 275 15.33 -2.45 8.68
N TYR A 276 15.58 -1.84 7.51
CA TYR A 276 15.25 -2.46 6.22
C TYR A 276 16.20 -3.60 5.81
N ALA A 277 17.43 -3.62 6.32
CA ALA A 277 18.35 -4.74 6.10
C ALA A 277 17.87 -6.03 6.79
N HIS A 278 17.12 -5.90 7.89
CA HIS A 278 16.56 -7.01 8.67
C HIS A 278 15.04 -7.17 8.49
N PHE A 279 14.40 -6.37 7.64
CA PHE A 279 12.95 -6.40 7.44
C PHE A 279 12.47 -7.77 6.97
N PHE A 280 13.20 -8.39 6.05
CA PHE A 280 12.87 -9.71 5.50
C PHE A 280 13.43 -10.90 6.30
N ASP A 281 13.99 -10.69 7.49
CA ASP A 281 14.44 -11.80 8.35
C ASP A 281 13.26 -12.57 8.97
N THR A 282 12.09 -11.91 9.07
CA THR A 282 10.86 -12.47 9.68
C THR A 282 9.62 -12.24 8.81
N HIS A 283 9.79 -11.69 7.61
CA HIS A 283 8.71 -11.46 6.66
C HIS A 283 8.80 -12.47 5.52
N LEU A 284 7.65 -12.84 4.98
CA LEU A 284 7.56 -13.74 3.83
C LEU A 284 8.41 -13.21 2.68
N THR A 285 9.15 -14.10 2.03
CA THR A 285 9.80 -13.76 0.76
C THR A 285 9.60 -14.88 -0.24
N VAL A 286 9.77 -14.54 -1.51
CA VAL A 286 9.71 -15.50 -2.60
C VAL A 286 11.02 -15.52 -3.38
N GLU A 287 11.36 -16.72 -3.85
CA GLU A 287 12.38 -16.96 -4.87
C GLU A 287 11.71 -17.62 -6.07
N THR A 288 11.59 -16.88 -7.18
CA THR A 288 11.01 -17.39 -8.42
C THR A 288 11.97 -17.20 -9.60
N PRO A 289 11.70 -17.80 -10.76
CA PRO A 289 12.43 -17.50 -11.99
C PRO A 289 12.17 -16.09 -12.54
N ASP A 290 11.23 -15.35 -11.95
CA ASP A 290 10.89 -13.97 -12.31
C ASP A 290 11.36 -13.01 -11.20
N PRO A 291 12.56 -12.41 -11.31
CA PRO A 291 13.08 -11.53 -10.27
C PRO A 291 12.30 -10.23 -10.13
N LEU A 292 11.51 -9.82 -11.13
CA LEU A 292 10.65 -8.65 -11.03
C LEU A 292 9.42 -8.97 -10.17
N PHE A 293 8.84 -10.16 -10.33
CA PHE A 293 7.81 -10.67 -9.42
C PHE A 293 8.30 -10.66 -7.96
N ASP A 294 9.50 -11.21 -7.70
CA ASP A 294 10.08 -11.28 -6.36
C ASP A 294 10.31 -9.88 -5.75
N GLN A 295 10.76 -8.92 -6.56
CA GLN A 295 10.97 -7.54 -6.14
C GLN A 295 9.66 -6.80 -5.86
N ALA A 296 8.64 -7.00 -6.70
CA ALA A 296 7.36 -6.32 -6.54
C ALA A 296 6.61 -6.79 -5.28
N LEU A 297 6.71 -8.07 -4.91
CA LEU A 297 6.20 -8.53 -3.61
C LEU A 297 6.92 -7.80 -2.46
N ARG A 298 8.25 -7.77 -2.46
CA ARG A 298 9.02 -7.10 -1.41
C ARG A 298 8.71 -5.60 -1.31
N TRP A 299 8.57 -4.92 -2.45
CA TRP A 299 8.17 -3.51 -2.49
C TRP A 299 6.75 -3.29 -1.98
N ALA A 300 5.82 -4.21 -2.25
CA ALA A 300 4.46 -4.12 -1.71
C ALA A 300 4.45 -4.23 -0.16
N GLU A 301 5.26 -5.10 0.45
CA GLU A 301 5.40 -5.18 1.91
C GLU A 301 6.02 -3.90 2.50
N ILE A 302 7.09 -3.40 1.88
CA ILE A 302 7.74 -2.14 2.29
C ILE A 302 6.77 -0.97 2.16
N SER A 303 6.00 -0.89 1.07
CA SER A 303 4.99 0.15 0.85
C SER A 303 3.93 0.15 1.96
N ILE A 304 3.45 -1.03 2.39
CA ILE A 304 2.50 -1.16 3.50
C ILE A 304 3.14 -0.72 4.83
N ASP A 305 4.36 -1.19 5.12
CA ASP A 305 5.14 -0.77 6.29
C ASP A 305 5.28 0.76 6.36
N GLN A 306 5.50 1.36 5.20
CA GLN A 306 5.78 2.78 5.09
C GLN A 306 4.56 3.66 5.40
N LEU A 307 3.34 3.12 5.30
CA LEU A 307 2.06 3.79 5.62
C LEU A 307 1.57 3.56 7.05
N LYS A 308 2.39 2.95 7.92
CA LYS A 308 2.16 2.97 9.38
C LYS A 308 2.38 4.38 9.90
N VAL A 309 1.41 4.90 10.65
CA VAL A 309 1.47 6.24 11.27
C VAL A 309 1.19 6.16 12.76
N ARG A 310 1.99 6.87 13.54
CA ARG A 310 1.88 6.96 15.00
C ARG A 310 0.92 8.07 15.39
N LYS A 311 0.00 7.77 16.31
CA LYS A 311 -0.86 8.75 16.97
C LYS A 311 -0.82 8.56 18.49
N GLY A 312 -0.04 9.40 19.16
CA GLY A 312 0.25 9.22 20.59
C GLY A 312 0.96 7.87 20.81
N ASN A 313 0.35 6.98 21.59
CA ASN A 313 0.87 5.64 21.86
C ASN A 313 0.28 4.56 20.92
N GLU A 314 -0.62 4.92 20.02
CA GLU A 314 -1.22 4.01 19.05
C GLU A 314 -0.47 4.08 17.71
N VAL A 315 -0.48 2.98 16.96
CA VAL A 315 -0.05 2.94 15.56
C VAL A 315 -1.25 2.48 14.74
N GLY A 316 -1.59 3.23 13.69
CA GLY A 316 -2.62 2.87 12.73
C GLY A 316 -2.08 2.91 11.30
N LEU A 317 -2.90 2.48 10.36
CA LEU A 317 -2.58 2.53 8.93
C LEU A 317 -3.34 3.67 8.28
N VAL A 318 -2.64 4.48 7.48
CA VAL A 318 -3.29 5.48 6.63
C VAL A 318 -3.60 4.90 5.25
N ALA A 319 -4.66 5.37 4.59
CA ALA A 319 -5.10 4.82 3.30
C ALA A 319 -4.04 5.02 2.20
N GLY A 320 -3.38 6.17 2.20
CA GLY A 320 -2.26 6.44 1.31
C GLY A 320 -1.86 7.91 1.30
N VAL A 321 -0.79 8.27 0.59
CA VAL A 321 -0.29 9.65 0.52
C VAL A 321 -0.06 10.15 -0.90
N TYR A 322 -0.24 11.45 -1.07
CA TYR A 322 0.06 12.21 -2.28
C TYR A 322 0.33 13.67 -1.89
N PRO A 323 1.13 14.45 -2.65
CA PRO A 323 1.30 15.87 -2.38
C PRO A 323 -0.04 16.59 -2.22
N SER A 324 -0.19 17.38 -1.15
CA SER A 324 -1.47 17.99 -0.80
C SER A 324 -1.91 19.09 -1.75
N ALA A 325 -0.95 19.68 -2.49
CA ALA A 325 -1.16 20.76 -3.46
C ALA A 325 -1.99 21.92 -2.84
N ASP A 326 -3.18 22.20 -3.39
CA ASP A 326 -4.11 23.24 -2.94
C ASP A 326 -5.03 22.79 -1.79
N SER A 327 -4.84 21.58 -1.26
CA SER A 327 -5.55 21.05 -0.10
C SER A 327 -4.67 20.99 1.14
N ASP A 328 -5.32 20.96 2.31
CA ASP A 328 -4.67 20.79 3.62
C ASP A 328 -4.56 19.30 4.02
N ARG A 329 -4.59 18.37 3.05
CA ARG A 329 -4.59 16.92 3.28
C ARG A 329 -3.63 16.22 2.30
N PRO A 330 -2.63 15.45 2.77
CA PRO A 330 -1.72 14.74 1.87
C PRO A 330 -2.38 13.48 1.32
N GLY A 331 -3.05 13.58 0.17
CA GLY A 331 -3.84 12.49 -0.41
C GLY A 331 -4.89 11.97 0.58
N PHE A 332 -5.02 10.65 0.72
CA PHE A 332 -5.83 10.03 1.78
C PHE A 332 -5.04 9.70 3.05
N GLY A 333 -4.15 10.61 3.50
CA GLY A 333 -3.26 10.43 4.66
C GLY A 333 -3.92 10.37 6.05
N TRP A 334 -5.16 9.88 6.15
CA TRP A 334 -5.87 9.60 7.41
C TRP A 334 -5.96 8.11 7.65
N PHE A 335 -6.31 7.75 8.88
CA PHE A 335 -6.60 6.37 9.24
C PHE A 335 -7.92 5.94 8.62
N PHE A 336 -7.94 4.84 7.86
CA PHE A 336 -9.15 4.29 7.25
C PHE A 336 -9.42 2.87 7.71
N GLY A 337 -10.66 2.61 8.12
CA GLY A 337 -11.12 1.27 8.51
C GLY A 337 -11.09 0.31 7.32
N ARG A 338 -11.70 0.70 6.19
CA ARG A 338 -11.80 -0.16 5.00
C ARG A 338 -10.42 -0.56 4.47
N ASP A 339 -9.55 0.42 4.25
CA ASP A 339 -8.19 0.22 3.73
C ASP A 339 -7.36 -0.67 4.66
N SER A 340 -7.40 -0.39 5.97
CA SER A 340 -6.73 -1.23 6.98
C SER A 340 -7.21 -2.68 6.89
N LEU A 341 -8.52 -2.89 6.80
CA LEU A 341 -9.12 -4.22 6.85
C LEU A 341 -8.84 -5.06 5.60
N TRP A 342 -8.90 -4.48 4.39
CA TRP A 342 -8.45 -5.18 3.18
C TRP A 342 -6.96 -5.52 3.24
N THR A 343 -6.16 -4.64 3.83
CA THR A 343 -4.71 -4.81 3.96
C THR A 343 -4.32 -5.88 4.99
N THR A 344 -5.13 -6.10 6.03
CA THR A 344 -4.82 -7.12 7.05
C THR A 344 -4.61 -8.52 6.47
N PHE A 345 -5.29 -8.88 5.37
CA PHE A 345 -5.08 -10.17 4.72
C PHE A 345 -3.67 -10.33 4.14
N ALA A 346 -3.08 -9.25 3.63
CA ALA A 346 -1.68 -9.23 3.21
C ALA A 346 -0.75 -9.32 4.43
N LEU A 347 -0.96 -8.50 5.46
CA LEU A 347 -0.19 -8.53 6.72
C LEU A 347 -0.18 -9.91 7.37
N HIS A 348 -1.32 -10.62 7.37
CA HIS A 348 -1.38 -11.99 7.86
C HIS A 348 -0.60 -12.97 6.99
N SER A 349 -0.59 -12.75 5.67
CA SER A 349 0.10 -13.63 4.73
C SER A 349 1.62 -13.45 4.80
N GLU A 350 2.11 -12.22 5.01
CA GLU A 350 3.53 -11.90 5.12
C GLU A 350 4.12 -12.12 6.52
N GLY A 351 3.28 -12.16 7.56
CA GLY A 351 3.70 -12.44 8.93
C GLY A 351 3.79 -11.23 9.86
N ASP A 352 3.48 -10.01 9.41
CA ASP A 352 3.44 -8.80 10.25
C ASP A 352 2.16 -8.73 11.12
N PHE A 353 2.07 -9.67 12.06
CA PHE A 353 0.98 -9.75 13.03
C PHE A 353 0.98 -8.58 14.01
N ALA A 354 2.13 -7.95 14.25
CA ALA A 354 2.22 -6.80 15.14
C ALA A 354 1.48 -5.61 14.55
N THR A 355 1.71 -5.30 13.27
CA THR A 355 0.98 -4.25 12.56
C THR A 355 -0.50 -4.57 12.45
N SER A 356 -0.86 -5.83 12.13
CA SER A 356 -2.28 -6.22 12.09
C SER A 356 -2.99 -6.01 13.44
N ARG A 357 -2.39 -6.45 14.56
CA ARG A 357 -2.93 -6.20 15.91
C ARG A 357 -3.11 -4.71 16.19
N ASN A 358 -2.09 -3.90 15.90
CA ASN A 358 -2.14 -2.46 16.11
C ASN A 358 -3.28 -1.83 15.32
N ALA A 359 -3.43 -2.18 14.03
CA ALA A 359 -4.52 -1.70 13.19
C ALA A 359 -5.91 -2.12 13.74
N LEU A 360 -6.08 -3.39 14.11
CA LEU A 360 -7.34 -3.90 14.67
C LEU A 360 -7.69 -3.23 16.00
N GLU A 361 -6.71 -3.08 16.91
CA GLU A 361 -6.92 -2.39 18.19
C GLU A 361 -7.20 -0.89 18.01
N PHE A 362 -6.57 -0.23 17.03
CA PHE A 362 -6.86 1.15 16.66
C PHE A 362 -8.33 1.34 16.22
N LEU A 363 -8.85 0.40 15.41
CA LEU A 363 -10.26 0.38 15.00
C LEU A 363 -11.20 0.06 16.17
N ILE A 364 -10.83 -0.88 17.04
CA ILE A 364 -11.62 -1.25 18.23
C ILE A 364 -11.75 -0.06 19.20
N ALA A 365 -10.68 0.70 19.40
CA ALA A 365 -10.69 1.90 20.25
C ALA A 365 -11.68 2.97 19.75
N ARG A 366 -12.02 2.92 18.45
CA ARG A 366 -12.94 3.83 17.76
C ARG A 366 -14.24 3.13 17.32
N GLN A 367 -14.56 1.95 17.86
CA GLN A 367 -15.82 1.27 17.57
C GLN A 367 -17.00 2.01 18.22
N ARG A 368 -18.02 2.35 17.44
CA ARG A 368 -19.24 3.03 17.92
C ARG A 368 -19.98 2.15 18.94
N ALA A 369 -20.75 2.76 19.84
CA ALA A 369 -21.46 2.08 20.93
C ALA A 369 -22.33 0.89 20.47
N ASP A 370 -22.95 0.97 19.30
CA ASP A 370 -23.79 -0.08 18.70
C ASP A 370 -23.01 -1.16 17.94
N GLY A 371 -21.68 -1.04 17.80
CA GLY A 371 -20.82 -2.06 17.19
C GLY A 371 -20.20 -1.67 15.85
N LYS A 372 -20.60 -0.54 15.26
CA LYS A 372 -20.08 -0.07 13.98
C LYS A 372 -18.58 0.25 14.02
N ILE A 373 -17.86 -0.17 12.99
CA ILE A 373 -16.45 0.18 12.76
C ILE A 373 -16.35 1.47 11.94
N MET A 374 -15.37 2.30 12.25
CA MET A 374 -15.16 3.59 11.59
C MET A 374 -14.81 3.45 10.10
N HIS A 375 -15.16 4.46 9.33
CA HIS A 375 -14.74 4.67 7.95
C HIS A 375 -13.37 5.35 7.92
N GLU A 376 -13.29 6.60 8.40
CA GLU A 376 -12.06 7.39 8.43
C GLU A 376 -11.92 8.19 9.73
N TYR A 377 -10.67 8.47 10.11
CA TYR A 377 -10.34 9.27 11.28
C TYR A 377 -9.07 10.08 11.01
N SER A 378 -9.20 11.41 11.02
CA SER A 378 -8.07 12.31 10.76
C SER A 378 -7.02 12.21 11.87
N GLN A 379 -5.76 12.42 11.49
CA GLN A 379 -4.65 12.52 12.45
C GLN A 379 -4.83 13.71 13.40
N SER A 380 -5.49 14.79 12.94
CA SER A 380 -5.80 15.98 13.73
C SER A 380 -7.22 15.95 14.33
N ALA A 381 -7.91 14.81 14.30
CA ALA A 381 -9.29 14.69 14.75
C ALA A 381 -9.54 15.15 16.21
N ASP A 382 -8.53 15.04 17.09
CA ASP A 382 -8.65 15.48 18.50
C ASP A 382 -8.67 17.00 18.67
N ARG A 383 -8.37 17.76 17.61
CA ARG A 383 -8.42 19.23 17.61
C ARG A 383 -9.81 19.79 17.31
N VAL A 384 -10.75 18.94 16.90
CA VAL A 384 -12.10 19.32 16.51
C VAL A 384 -13.13 18.37 17.10
N ASP A 385 -14.42 18.72 17.01
CA ASP A 385 -15.50 17.77 17.28
C ASP A 385 -15.66 16.82 16.07
N TRP A 386 -14.68 15.92 15.87
CA TRP A 386 -14.67 14.99 14.72
C TRP A 386 -16.00 14.22 14.55
N PRO A 387 -16.64 13.71 15.61
CA PRO A 387 -17.95 13.06 15.50
C PRO A 387 -19.08 13.91 14.92
N SER A 388 -18.96 15.24 14.90
CA SER A 388 -19.95 16.14 14.28
C SER A 388 -19.90 16.12 12.74
N PHE A 389 -18.80 15.68 12.15
CA PHE A 389 -18.66 15.51 10.71
C PHE A 389 -19.32 14.19 10.25
N PRO A 390 -19.86 14.13 9.02
CA PRO A 390 -20.60 12.96 8.55
C PRO A 390 -19.69 11.78 8.15
N TYR A 391 -18.37 11.92 8.24
CA TYR A 391 -17.43 11.00 7.59
C TYR A 391 -17.00 9.81 8.43
N MET A 392 -16.88 9.98 9.77
CA MET A 392 -16.23 9.00 10.65
C MET A 392 -16.81 7.60 10.54
N TYR A 393 -18.09 7.47 10.20
CA TYR A 393 -18.77 6.19 10.06
C TYR A 393 -19.52 6.10 8.72
N ALA A 394 -18.97 6.66 7.64
CA ALA A 394 -19.60 6.62 6.32
C ALA A 394 -19.33 5.33 5.50
N ALA A 395 -18.96 4.23 6.14
CA ALA A 395 -18.71 2.93 5.49
C ALA A 395 -19.61 1.82 6.04
N ALA A 396 -20.37 1.19 5.15
CA ALA A 396 -21.19 0.02 5.46
C ALA A 396 -20.32 -1.25 5.55
N ASP A 397 -19.29 -1.37 4.72
CA ASP A 397 -18.46 -2.58 4.58
C ASP A 397 -17.38 -2.75 5.65
N ALA A 398 -16.97 -1.69 6.34
CA ALA A 398 -15.94 -1.77 7.37
C ALA A 398 -16.31 -2.73 8.53
N THR A 399 -17.58 -2.82 8.89
CA THR A 399 -18.02 -3.68 10.01
C THR A 399 -18.00 -5.18 9.69
N PRO A 400 -18.55 -5.67 8.55
CA PRO A 400 -18.36 -7.08 8.17
C PRO A 400 -16.89 -7.41 7.87
N LEU A 401 -16.13 -6.49 7.25
CA LEU A 401 -14.69 -6.70 7.01
C LEU A 401 -13.88 -6.88 8.31
N PHE A 402 -14.23 -6.15 9.38
CA PHE A 402 -13.59 -6.32 10.69
C PHE A 402 -13.77 -7.73 11.26
N ILE A 403 -14.97 -8.31 11.13
CA ILE A 403 -15.22 -9.68 11.56
C ILE A 403 -14.37 -10.67 10.76
N LEU A 404 -14.28 -10.47 9.44
CA LEU A 404 -13.45 -11.29 8.56
C LEU A 404 -11.97 -11.20 8.92
N ALA A 405 -11.45 -9.99 9.15
CA ALA A 405 -10.06 -9.77 9.54
C ALA A 405 -9.74 -10.46 10.88
N MET A 406 -10.64 -10.38 11.87
CA MET A 406 -10.45 -11.08 13.16
C MET A 406 -10.46 -12.60 13.00
N HIS A 407 -11.30 -13.15 12.12
CA HIS A 407 -11.32 -14.58 11.83
C HIS A 407 -10.07 -15.04 11.09
N ASP A 408 -9.64 -14.31 10.07
CA ASP A 408 -8.43 -14.61 9.30
C ASP A 408 -7.17 -14.50 10.17
N TYR A 409 -7.12 -13.50 11.05
CA TYR A 409 -6.08 -13.35 12.07
C TYR A 409 -6.01 -14.59 12.97
N LEU A 410 -7.15 -15.06 13.50
CA LEU A 410 -7.19 -16.27 14.32
C LEU A 410 -6.71 -17.50 13.56
N ARG A 411 -7.16 -17.69 12.32
CA ARG A 411 -6.78 -18.85 11.51
C ARG A 411 -5.27 -18.91 11.27
N THR A 412 -4.66 -17.75 11.05
CA THR A 412 -3.23 -17.64 10.71
C THR A 412 -2.33 -17.70 11.94
N THR A 413 -2.75 -17.10 13.06
CA THR A 413 -1.94 -17.01 14.29
C THR A 413 -2.23 -18.09 15.33
N GLY A 414 -3.46 -18.64 15.35
CA GLY A 414 -3.94 -19.46 16.44
C GLY A 414 -4.09 -18.70 17.78
N ASP A 415 -4.09 -17.37 17.78
CA ASP A 415 -4.14 -16.55 18.99
C ASP A 415 -5.57 -16.42 19.56
N ASP A 416 -6.03 -17.50 20.19
CA ASP A 416 -7.32 -17.57 20.89
C ASP A 416 -7.45 -16.49 21.97
N ALA A 417 -6.35 -16.11 22.62
CA ALA A 417 -6.35 -15.15 23.72
C ALA A 417 -6.70 -13.74 23.21
N PHE A 418 -6.19 -13.34 22.05
CA PHE A 418 -6.55 -12.08 21.41
C PHE A 418 -8.04 -12.04 21.02
N ILE A 419 -8.55 -13.13 20.44
CA ILE A 419 -9.99 -13.24 20.12
C ILE A 419 -10.85 -13.19 21.38
N GLN A 420 -10.46 -13.90 22.45
CA GLN A 420 -11.17 -13.87 23.71
C GLN A 420 -11.19 -12.48 24.35
N LYS A 421 -10.05 -11.77 24.33
CA LYS A 421 -9.92 -10.39 24.83
C LYS A 421 -10.90 -9.45 24.12
N HIS A 422 -11.05 -9.59 22.80
CA HIS A 422 -11.85 -8.69 21.96
C HIS A 422 -13.23 -9.26 21.58
N TRP A 423 -13.64 -10.40 22.14
CA TRP A 423 -14.88 -11.07 21.77
C TRP A 423 -16.13 -10.18 21.89
N LYS A 424 -16.17 -9.33 22.93
CA LYS A 424 -17.27 -8.38 23.11
C LYS A 424 -17.38 -7.38 21.95
N ASN A 425 -16.25 -6.94 21.40
CA ASN A 425 -16.21 -6.02 20.26
C ASN A 425 -16.65 -6.72 18.97
N ILE A 426 -16.18 -7.96 18.76
CA ILE A 426 -16.57 -8.81 17.61
C ILE A 426 -18.07 -9.08 17.63
N LYS A 427 -18.61 -9.52 18.78
CA LYS A 427 -20.04 -9.79 18.93
C LYS A 427 -20.89 -8.54 18.68
N ARG A 428 -20.46 -7.37 19.17
CA ARG A 428 -21.15 -6.09 18.89
C ARG A 428 -21.14 -5.75 17.40
N ALA A 429 -20.04 -6.00 16.69
CA ALA A 429 -20.00 -5.84 15.24
C ALA A 429 -21.01 -6.77 14.53
N TYR A 430 -21.14 -8.01 14.98
CA TYR A 430 -22.15 -8.93 14.44
C TYR A 430 -23.59 -8.51 14.76
N ASP A 431 -23.85 -8.17 16.03
CA ASP A 431 -25.15 -7.65 16.47
C ASP A 431 -25.54 -6.40 15.68
N PHE A 432 -24.57 -5.55 15.34
CA PHE A 432 -24.76 -4.40 14.46
C PHE A 432 -25.23 -4.80 13.06
N LEU A 433 -24.61 -5.79 12.40
CA LEU A 433 -25.05 -6.26 11.08
C LEU A 433 -26.50 -6.77 11.15
N ARG A 434 -26.81 -7.59 12.17
CA ARG A 434 -28.15 -8.15 12.35
C ARG A 434 -29.22 -7.10 12.67
N ALA A 435 -28.84 -5.98 13.29
CA ALA A 435 -29.77 -4.89 13.62
C ALA A 435 -30.08 -3.95 12.43
N HIS A 436 -29.34 -4.05 11.33
CA HIS A 436 -29.44 -3.16 10.17
C HIS A 436 -29.84 -3.94 8.91
N ASP A 437 -30.91 -4.69 9.07
CA ASP A 437 -31.69 -5.40 8.04
C ASP A 437 -33.11 -4.83 8.11
N SER A 438 -33.36 -3.76 7.35
CA SER A 438 -34.58 -2.96 7.44
C SER A 438 -35.78 -3.58 6.71
N ASP A 439 -35.55 -4.49 5.76
CA ASP A 439 -36.60 -5.21 5.04
C ASP A 439 -36.83 -6.63 5.57
N GLY A 440 -36.00 -7.10 6.52
CA GLY A 440 -36.13 -8.38 7.18
C GLY A 440 -35.72 -9.56 6.31
N ASP A 441 -34.95 -9.31 5.24
CA ASP A 441 -34.49 -10.35 4.32
C ASP A 441 -33.29 -11.14 4.89
N GLY A 442 -32.80 -10.80 6.08
CA GLY A 442 -31.72 -11.47 6.79
C GLY A 442 -30.32 -11.09 6.30
N ILE A 443 -30.20 -10.11 5.40
CA ILE A 443 -28.93 -9.65 4.84
C ILE A 443 -28.74 -8.18 5.23
N TYR A 444 -27.50 -7.81 5.56
CA TYR A 444 -27.16 -6.45 5.95
C TYR A 444 -27.37 -5.43 4.81
N ASP A 445 -28.00 -4.29 5.16
CA ASP A 445 -28.33 -3.23 4.21
C ASP A 445 -27.20 -2.24 3.96
N ASN A 446 -27.18 -1.67 2.75
CA ASN A 446 -26.40 -0.49 2.39
C ASN A 446 -27.03 0.81 2.95
N SER A 447 -27.18 0.88 4.28
CA SER A 447 -27.91 1.97 4.96
C SER A 447 -27.09 2.75 5.98
N GLN A 448 -25.92 2.23 6.34
CA GLN A 448 -25.07 2.77 7.40
C GLN A 448 -23.83 3.43 6.77
N GLY A 449 -24.03 4.54 6.08
CA GLY A 449 -23.03 5.12 5.18
C GLY A 449 -23.25 4.59 3.77
N THR A 450 -22.18 4.38 3.01
CA THR A 450 -22.25 3.69 1.72
C THR A 450 -21.41 2.43 1.74
N GLY A 451 -21.73 1.53 0.81
CA GLY A 451 -20.85 0.46 0.43
C GLY A 451 -19.60 1.01 -0.25
N TRP A 452 -19.04 0.24 -1.19
CA TRP A 452 -17.90 0.72 -1.95
C TRP A 452 -18.29 1.93 -2.80
N VAL A 453 -19.43 1.83 -3.48
CA VAL A 453 -19.94 2.91 -4.32
C VAL A 453 -20.51 4.00 -3.43
N GLU A 454 -19.98 5.23 -3.56
CA GLU A 454 -20.46 6.39 -2.78
C GLU A 454 -21.56 7.17 -3.52
N SER A 455 -21.68 6.95 -4.83
CA SER A 455 -22.72 7.53 -5.68
C SER A 455 -23.00 6.66 -6.89
N TRP A 456 -24.28 6.42 -7.20
CA TRP A 456 -24.72 5.57 -8.31
C TRP A 456 -25.98 6.13 -9.00
N PRO A 457 -26.00 6.31 -10.33
CA PRO A 457 -27.22 6.62 -11.08
C PRO A 457 -28.03 5.34 -11.40
N PRO A 458 -29.37 5.31 -11.23
CA PRO A 458 -30.26 6.43 -10.87
C PRO A 458 -30.34 6.73 -9.37
N GLY A 459 -29.82 5.86 -8.51
CA GLY A 459 -29.74 6.06 -7.08
C GLY A 459 -28.96 4.94 -6.38
N MET A 460 -28.65 5.16 -5.09
CA MET A 460 -27.96 4.16 -4.28
C MET A 460 -28.82 2.90 -4.08
N PRO A 461 -28.24 1.70 -4.23
CA PRO A 461 -28.97 0.45 -4.05
C PRO A 461 -29.31 0.19 -2.57
N GLN A 462 -30.31 -0.67 -2.33
CA GLN A 462 -30.60 -1.17 -0.97
C GLN A 462 -29.46 -2.08 -0.51
N GLN A 463 -28.94 -2.90 -1.42
CA GLN A 463 -27.91 -3.88 -1.12
C GLN A 463 -27.07 -4.16 -2.36
N GLU A 464 -25.76 -3.96 -2.25
CA GLU A 464 -24.82 -4.37 -3.29
C GLU A 464 -24.46 -5.85 -3.09
N LEU A 465 -24.25 -6.60 -4.17
CA LEU A 465 -23.92 -8.03 -4.08
C LEU A 465 -22.61 -8.26 -3.31
N TYR A 466 -21.62 -7.36 -3.46
CA TYR A 466 -20.37 -7.46 -2.70
C TYR A 466 -20.61 -7.33 -1.18
N LEU A 467 -21.49 -6.41 -0.76
CA LEU A 467 -21.80 -6.20 0.66
C LEU A 467 -22.57 -7.40 1.22
N ALA A 468 -23.51 -7.95 0.46
CA ALA A 468 -24.22 -9.18 0.82
C ALA A 468 -23.26 -10.39 0.93
N ALA A 469 -22.28 -10.47 0.04
CA ALA A 469 -21.24 -11.49 0.10
C ALA A 469 -20.30 -11.30 1.32
N LEU A 470 -19.96 -10.06 1.68
CA LEU A 470 -19.21 -9.77 2.90
C LEU A 470 -20.01 -10.17 4.15
N ASP A 471 -21.30 -9.87 4.19
CA ASP A 471 -22.18 -10.24 5.29
C ASP A 471 -22.32 -11.76 5.45
N GLN A 472 -22.47 -12.48 4.33
CA GLN A 472 -22.45 -13.95 4.33
C GLN A 472 -21.16 -14.50 4.96
N GLN A 473 -20.01 -14.03 4.47
CA GLN A 473 -18.71 -14.51 4.91
C GLN A 473 -18.43 -14.12 6.37
N ALA A 474 -18.78 -12.90 6.78
CA ALA A 474 -18.65 -12.42 8.15
C ALA A 474 -19.54 -13.22 9.11
N THR A 475 -20.77 -13.53 8.70
CA THR A 475 -21.70 -14.34 9.49
C THR A 475 -21.19 -15.79 9.63
N ALA A 476 -20.60 -16.37 8.58
CA ALA A 476 -19.94 -17.68 8.68
C ALA A 476 -18.74 -17.64 9.65
N ALA A 477 -17.91 -16.59 9.55
CA ALA A 477 -16.78 -16.35 10.43
C ALA A 477 -17.18 -16.21 11.91
N ILE A 478 -18.32 -15.57 12.21
CA ILE A 478 -18.86 -15.53 13.58
C ILE A 478 -19.18 -16.93 14.10
N GLY A 479 -19.72 -17.81 13.26
CA GLY A 479 -19.97 -19.20 13.64
C GLY A 479 -18.68 -19.92 14.05
N ASP A 480 -17.60 -19.72 13.29
CA ASP A 480 -16.29 -20.35 13.56
C ASP A 480 -15.60 -19.76 14.81
N LEU A 481 -15.68 -18.43 14.99
CA LEU A 481 -15.17 -17.76 16.19
C LEU A 481 -15.95 -18.18 17.44
N ALA A 482 -17.28 -18.24 17.35
CA ALA A 482 -18.15 -18.70 18.44
C ALA A 482 -17.84 -20.14 18.84
N LYS A 483 -17.59 -21.01 17.87
CA LYS A 483 -17.20 -22.41 18.10
C LYS A 483 -15.90 -22.51 18.88
N THR A 484 -14.91 -21.69 18.53
CA THR A 484 -13.62 -21.62 19.23
C THR A 484 -13.80 -21.23 20.71
N LEU A 485 -14.78 -20.37 21.00
CA LEU A 485 -15.10 -19.93 22.35
C LEU A 485 -16.15 -20.81 23.08
N GLY A 486 -16.61 -21.91 22.45
CA GLY A 486 -17.58 -22.84 23.04
C GLY A 486 -19.03 -22.34 23.09
N ASP A 487 -19.41 -21.35 22.28
CA ASP A 487 -20.80 -20.90 22.14
C ASP A 487 -21.51 -21.67 21.00
N ASP A 488 -21.93 -22.91 21.30
CA ASP A 488 -22.59 -23.80 20.33
C ASP A 488 -23.91 -23.22 19.78
N THR A 489 -24.59 -22.38 20.56
CA THR A 489 -25.86 -21.76 20.15
C THR A 489 -25.61 -20.71 19.07
N LEU A 490 -24.66 -19.80 19.31
CA LEU A 490 -24.28 -18.80 18.32
C LEU A 490 -23.59 -19.45 17.10
N THR A 491 -22.78 -20.48 17.31
CA THR A 491 -22.19 -21.27 16.23
C THR A 491 -23.25 -21.73 15.24
N LYS A 492 -24.25 -22.46 15.76
CA LYS A 492 -25.33 -23.00 14.93
C LYS A 492 -26.15 -21.89 14.27
N SER A 493 -26.58 -20.87 15.02
CA SER A 493 -27.45 -19.82 14.48
C SER A 493 -26.76 -18.96 13.43
N ALA A 494 -25.47 -18.66 13.60
CA ALA A 494 -24.67 -17.93 12.63
C ALA A 494 -24.44 -18.76 11.36
N HIS A 495 -24.04 -20.03 11.47
CA HIS A 495 -23.89 -20.90 10.28
C HIS A 495 -25.22 -21.11 9.52
N ASP A 496 -26.33 -21.33 10.23
CA ASP A 496 -27.66 -21.48 9.61
C ASP A 496 -28.07 -20.18 8.87
N THR A 497 -27.70 -19.01 9.41
CA THR A 497 -27.95 -17.69 8.81
C THR A 497 -27.05 -17.48 7.58
N ALA A 498 -25.76 -17.81 7.68
CA ALA A 498 -24.82 -17.70 6.57
C ALA A 498 -25.25 -18.55 5.36
N GLU A 499 -25.79 -19.75 5.60
CA GLU A 499 -26.34 -20.61 4.54
C GLU A 499 -27.61 -20.02 3.89
N SER A 500 -28.47 -19.39 4.71
CA SER A 500 -29.65 -18.67 4.23
C SER A 500 -29.26 -17.50 3.31
N ILE A 501 -28.26 -16.70 3.71
CA ILE A 501 -27.73 -15.61 2.88
C ILE A 501 -27.15 -16.18 1.57
N ARG A 502 -26.29 -17.20 1.66
CA ARG A 502 -25.69 -17.88 0.49
C ARG A 502 -26.75 -18.31 -0.53
N THR A 503 -27.85 -18.90 -0.07
CA THR A 503 -28.96 -19.32 -0.95
C THR A 503 -29.63 -18.12 -1.65
N LYS A 504 -29.80 -17.01 -0.94
CA LYS A 504 -30.43 -15.78 -1.47
C LYS A 504 -29.57 -15.06 -2.50
N LEU A 505 -28.24 -15.15 -2.41
CA LEU A 505 -27.33 -14.56 -3.41
C LEU A 505 -27.60 -15.08 -4.83
N ASN A 506 -28.17 -16.28 -4.98
CA ASN A 506 -28.53 -16.84 -6.29
C ASN A 506 -29.54 -15.99 -7.05
N ALA A 507 -30.36 -15.20 -6.36
CA ALA A 507 -31.36 -14.35 -7.00
C ALA A 507 -30.73 -13.15 -7.74
N TYR A 508 -29.46 -12.83 -7.49
CA TYR A 508 -28.71 -11.82 -8.22
C TYR A 508 -28.25 -12.30 -9.61
N LEU A 509 -28.33 -13.60 -9.93
CA LEU A 509 -27.94 -14.10 -11.24
C LEU A 509 -28.91 -13.59 -12.32
N ALA A 510 -28.43 -12.72 -13.20
CA ALA A 510 -29.24 -12.18 -14.28
C ALA A 510 -29.48 -13.23 -15.39
N PRO A 511 -30.50 -13.05 -16.26
CA PRO A 511 -30.82 -14.02 -17.31
C PRO A 511 -29.71 -14.27 -18.35
N ASP A 512 -28.80 -13.32 -18.51
CA ASP A 512 -27.63 -13.47 -19.38
C ASP A 512 -26.53 -14.34 -18.76
N GLY A 513 -26.62 -14.65 -17.46
CA GLY A 513 -25.67 -15.43 -16.67
C GLY A 513 -24.57 -14.61 -16.02
N ILE A 514 -24.64 -13.28 -16.06
CA ILE A 514 -23.78 -12.37 -15.30
C ILE A 514 -24.49 -12.00 -14.00
N TYR A 515 -23.76 -11.95 -12.90
CA TYR A 515 -24.34 -11.53 -11.62
C TYR A 515 -24.59 -10.02 -11.59
N ALA A 516 -25.78 -9.64 -11.15
CA ALA A 516 -26.19 -8.26 -10.96
C ALA A 516 -25.28 -7.54 -9.96
N PHE A 517 -25.08 -6.23 -10.16
CA PHE A 517 -24.36 -5.36 -9.25
C PHE A 517 -25.04 -5.32 -7.87
N SER A 518 -26.36 -5.13 -7.86
CA SER A 518 -27.10 -4.79 -6.65
C SER A 518 -28.59 -5.12 -6.72
N ARG A 519 -29.25 -5.07 -5.56
CA ARG A 519 -30.70 -5.09 -5.37
C ARG A 519 -31.17 -3.71 -4.90
N ASN A 520 -32.21 -3.20 -5.54
CA ASN A 520 -32.81 -1.90 -5.26
C ASN A 520 -33.92 -1.98 -4.20
N LYS A 521 -34.33 -0.83 -3.67
CA LYS A 521 -35.38 -0.71 -2.64
C LYS A 521 -36.74 -1.26 -3.06
N ASP A 522 -37.04 -1.26 -4.36
CA ASP A 522 -38.27 -1.81 -4.92
C ASP A 522 -38.20 -3.33 -5.17
N GLY A 523 -37.06 -3.96 -4.84
CA GLY A 523 -36.79 -5.38 -5.05
C GLY A 523 -36.29 -5.74 -6.45
N SER A 524 -36.16 -4.77 -7.37
CA SER A 524 -35.52 -5.00 -8.67
C SER A 524 -34.00 -5.18 -8.52
N TYR A 525 -33.37 -5.85 -9.50
CA TYR A 525 -31.91 -6.01 -9.56
C TYR A 525 -31.31 -5.05 -10.59
N ASP A 526 -30.25 -4.35 -10.22
CA ASP A 526 -29.41 -3.60 -11.16
C ASP A 526 -28.43 -4.57 -11.84
N THR A 527 -28.71 -4.86 -13.10
CA THR A 527 -27.94 -5.81 -13.91
C THR A 527 -26.73 -5.17 -14.59
N THR A 528 -26.32 -3.97 -14.18
CA THR A 528 -25.07 -3.35 -14.65
C THR A 528 -23.89 -4.30 -14.38
N PRO A 529 -23.13 -4.71 -15.42
CA PRO A 529 -21.99 -5.61 -15.25
C PRO A 529 -20.83 -4.89 -14.56
N THR A 530 -20.38 -5.42 -13.41
CA THR A 530 -19.36 -4.79 -12.55
C THR A 530 -18.38 -5.81 -11.97
N SER A 531 -17.25 -5.33 -11.44
CA SER A 531 -16.25 -6.16 -10.73
C SER A 531 -16.67 -6.55 -9.29
N TYR A 532 -17.59 -5.80 -8.68
CA TYR A 532 -18.01 -5.96 -7.28
C TYR A 532 -18.39 -7.39 -6.85
N PRO A 533 -19.09 -8.21 -7.66
CA PRO A 533 -19.45 -9.57 -7.27
C PRO A 533 -18.23 -10.50 -7.05
N ALA A 534 -17.02 -10.11 -7.49
CA ALA A 534 -15.80 -10.91 -7.32
C ALA A 534 -15.46 -11.16 -5.83
N VAL A 535 -15.89 -10.27 -4.93
CA VAL A 535 -15.72 -10.40 -3.47
C VAL A 535 -16.38 -11.67 -2.92
N ALA A 536 -17.35 -12.25 -3.62
CA ALA A 536 -17.95 -13.51 -3.22
C ALA A 536 -16.94 -14.68 -3.13
N TRP A 537 -15.79 -14.58 -3.79
CA TRP A 537 -14.73 -15.58 -3.69
C TRP A 537 -13.66 -15.22 -2.65
N TRP A 538 -13.75 -14.10 -1.90
CA TRP A 538 -12.63 -13.53 -1.12
C TRP A 538 -12.08 -14.36 0.04
N THR A 539 -12.87 -15.20 0.71
CA THR A 539 -12.33 -16.14 1.71
C THR A 539 -12.03 -17.52 1.13
N GLY A 540 -12.58 -17.82 -0.06
CA GLY A 540 -12.57 -19.15 -0.66
C GLY A 540 -13.56 -20.14 -0.04
N GLU A 541 -14.38 -19.71 0.92
CA GLU A 541 -15.48 -20.49 1.52
C GLU A 541 -16.86 -20.15 0.90
N LEU A 542 -16.93 -19.05 0.16
CA LEU A 542 -18.05 -18.68 -0.69
C LEU A 542 -17.64 -18.70 -2.17
N ALA A 543 -18.61 -19.05 -3.00
CA ALA A 543 -18.55 -18.92 -4.45
C ALA A 543 -19.99 -18.74 -4.96
N LEU A 544 -20.17 -17.99 -6.03
CA LEU A 544 -21.48 -17.84 -6.66
C LEU A 544 -21.71 -19.00 -7.66
N PRO A 545 -22.82 -19.74 -7.58
CA PRO A 545 -23.07 -20.85 -8.51
C PRO A 545 -23.35 -20.35 -9.94
N ASN A 546 -23.06 -21.18 -10.94
CA ASN A 546 -23.29 -20.86 -12.36
C ASN A 546 -22.58 -19.58 -12.86
N ALA A 547 -21.51 -19.15 -12.19
CA ALA A 547 -20.80 -17.89 -12.48
C ALA A 547 -19.81 -17.94 -13.66
N ALA A 548 -19.86 -18.97 -14.52
CA ALA A 548 -18.90 -19.13 -15.62
C ALA A 548 -18.87 -17.89 -16.55
N LYS A 549 -20.03 -17.30 -16.85
CA LYS A 549 -20.11 -16.10 -17.67
C LYS A 549 -19.67 -14.83 -16.93
N THR A 550 -19.90 -14.74 -15.63
CA THR A 550 -19.35 -13.66 -14.80
C THR A 550 -17.82 -13.69 -14.79
N LEU A 551 -17.22 -14.87 -14.65
CA LEU A 551 -15.77 -15.03 -14.72
C LEU A 551 -15.22 -14.72 -16.11
N ASP A 552 -15.89 -15.20 -17.17
CA ASP A 552 -15.51 -14.84 -18.56
C ASP A 552 -15.63 -13.32 -18.79
N PHE A 553 -16.57 -12.64 -18.12
CA PHE A 553 -16.72 -11.18 -18.17
C PHE A 553 -15.58 -10.45 -17.47
N TYR A 554 -15.11 -10.94 -16.31
CA TYR A 554 -13.99 -10.33 -15.60
C TYR A 554 -12.73 -10.27 -16.46
N ALA A 555 -12.41 -11.36 -17.14
CA ALA A 555 -11.26 -11.44 -18.02
C ALA A 555 -11.45 -10.73 -19.38
N ALA A 556 -12.67 -10.32 -19.75
CA ALA A 556 -12.95 -9.72 -21.05
C ALA A 556 -12.47 -8.26 -21.15
N SER A 557 -12.12 -7.83 -22.36
CA SER A 557 -11.74 -6.44 -22.66
C SER A 557 -12.79 -5.40 -22.32
N ASP A 558 -14.04 -5.85 -22.19
CA ASP A 558 -15.15 -5.01 -21.76
C ASP A 558 -14.99 -4.54 -20.30
N LEU A 559 -14.42 -5.37 -19.40
CA LEU A 559 -14.10 -4.97 -18.03
C LEU A 559 -12.60 -4.71 -17.85
N ASN A 560 -11.75 -5.62 -18.31
CA ASN A 560 -10.31 -5.56 -18.09
C ASN A 560 -9.58 -4.72 -19.14
N ALA A 561 -8.57 -3.95 -18.73
CA ALA A 561 -7.57 -3.32 -19.58
C ALA A 561 -6.18 -3.89 -19.29
N ASP A 562 -5.17 -3.50 -20.05
CA ASP A 562 -3.81 -4.06 -19.94
C ASP A 562 -3.09 -3.66 -18.64
N TRP A 563 -3.72 -2.82 -17.81
CA TRP A 563 -3.26 -2.32 -16.52
C TRP A 563 -4.30 -2.51 -15.40
N GLY A 564 -5.33 -3.35 -15.62
CA GLY A 564 -6.25 -3.77 -14.57
C GLY A 564 -7.74 -3.68 -14.90
N SER A 565 -8.55 -4.10 -13.93
CA SER A 565 -10.01 -4.20 -14.02
C SER A 565 -10.71 -2.86 -13.76
N ARG A 566 -11.62 -2.49 -14.66
CA ARG A 566 -12.54 -1.36 -14.46
C ARG A 566 -13.56 -1.68 -13.37
N ALA A 567 -14.17 -0.65 -12.80
CA ALA A 567 -15.34 -0.81 -11.93
C ALA A 567 -16.55 -1.42 -12.66
N ILE A 568 -16.77 -1.00 -13.91
CA ILE A 568 -17.93 -1.35 -14.74
C ILE A 568 -17.51 -1.62 -16.18
N ALA A 569 -18.35 -2.34 -16.93
CA ALA A 569 -18.13 -2.60 -18.35
C ALA A 569 -18.04 -1.31 -19.20
N GLN A 570 -17.07 -1.22 -20.12
CA GLN A 570 -16.95 -0.08 -21.05
C GLN A 570 -18.13 0.03 -22.02
N SER A 571 -18.83 -1.08 -22.30
CA SER A 571 -20.03 -1.11 -23.13
C SER A 571 -21.28 -0.52 -22.44
N ASN A 572 -21.23 -0.29 -21.13
CA ASN A 572 -22.36 0.23 -20.36
C ASN A 572 -22.54 1.74 -20.57
N GLN A 573 -23.78 2.22 -20.58
CA GLN A 573 -24.10 3.64 -20.73
C GLN A 573 -23.58 4.54 -19.59
N LEU A 574 -23.34 3.98 -18.40
CA LEU A 574 -22.79 4.71 -17.26
C LEU A 574 -21.27 4.89 -17.37
N TYR A 575 -20.62 4.23 -18.32
CA TYR A 575 -19.16 4.17 -18.40
C TYR A 575 -18.55 5.54 -18.68
N ASP A 576 -17.67 5.95 -17.77
CA ASP A 576 -16.77 7.06 -17.93
C ASP A 576 -15.37 6.64 -17.48
N PRO A 577 -14.35 6.62 -18.37
CA PRO A 577 -13.00 6.16 -18.05
C PRO A 577 -12.28 7.01 -17.00
N ILE A 578 -12.80 8.17 -16.64
CA ILE A 578 -12.23 9.04 -15.59
C ILE A 578 -13.17 9.19 -14.40
N SER A 579 -14.30 8.48 -14.37
CA SER A 579 -15.16 8.45 -13.18
C SER A 579 -14.61 7.52 -12.10
N TYR A 580 -14.62 8.00 -10.87
CA TYR A 580 -14.18 7.30 -9.66
C TYR A 580 -14.91 5.95 -9.46
N HIS A 581 -16.23 5.89 -9.65
CA HIS A 581 -17.00 4.65 -9.46
C HIS A 581 -17.56 4.04 -10.76
N GLN A 582 -17.51 4.77 -11.88
CA GLN A 582 -18.18 4.37 -13.13
C GLN A 582 -17.25 4.12 -14.30
N GLY A 583 -15.96 3.83 -14.09
CA GLY A 583 -15.14 3.35 -15.21
C GLY A 583 -13.63 3.46 -15.06
N SER A 584 -13.13 4.13 -14.03
CA SER A 584 -11.72 4.01 -13.64
C SER A 584 -11.34 2.57 -13.27
N ILE A 585 -10.05 2.30 -13.35
CA ILE A 585 -9.43 1.04 -12.96
C ILE A 585 -8.84 1.20 -11.57
N TRP A 586 -9.08 0.19 -10.74
CA TRP A 586 -8.61 0.15 -9.35
C TRP A 586 -7.78 -1.11 -9.17
N PRO A 587 -6.52 -1.02 -8.71
CA PRO A 587 -5.74 -2.21 -8.34
C PRO A 587 -6.45 -3.05 -7.27
N LEU A 588 -7.29 -2.44 -6.43
CA LEU A 588 -8.17 -3.17 -5.52
C LEU A 588 -9.07 -4.17 -6.26
N PHE A 589 -9.79 -3.71 -7.28
CA PHE A 589 -10.73 -4.54 -8.03
C PHE A 589 -10.04 -5.57 -8.88
N THR A 590 -8.90 -5.21 -9.48
CA THR A 590 -8.01 -6.15 -10.16
C THR A 590 -7.57 -7.27 -9.22
N GLY A 591 -7.29 -6.95 -7.95
CA GLY A 591 -6.98 -7.95 -6.92
C GLY A 591 -8.19 -8.84 -6.57
N TRP A 592 -9.39 -8.27 -6.47
CA TRP A 592 -10.62 -9.03 -6.24
C TRP A 592 -10.92 -9.99 -7.40
N THR A 593 -10.83 -9.52 -8.65
CA THR A 593 -11.05 -10.34 -9.85
C THR A 593 -9.99 -11.44 -9.96
N ALA A 594 -8.71 -11.13 -9.70
CA ALA A 594 -7.63 -12.11 -9.63
C ALA A 594 -7.93 -13.22 -8.61
N MET A 595 -8.35 -12.85 -7.39
CA MET A 595 -8.69 -13.83 -6.36
C MET A 595 -9.90 -14.70 -6.75
N ALA A 596 -10.92 -14.11 -7.36
CA ALA A 596 -12.08 -14.86 -7.84
C ALA A 596 -11.70 -15.85 -8.94
N GLU A 597 -10.87 -15.43 -9.89
CA GLU A 597 -10.39 -16.26 -10.98
C GLU A 597 -9.49 -17.39 -10.50
N PHE A 598 -8.51 -17.11 -9.64
CA PHE A 598 -7.67 -18.17 -9.04
C PHE A 598 -8.53 -19.19 -8.29
N ARG A 599 -9.49 -18.76 -7.46
CA ARG A 599 -10.33 -19.69 -6.70
C ARG A 599 -11.36 -20.42 -7.54
N ALA A 600 -11.73 -19.88 -8.70
CA ALA A 600 -12.55 -20.56 -9.69
C ALA A 600 -11.74 -21.46 -10.65
N GLY A 601 -10.41 -21.56 -10.49
CA GLY A 601 -9.53 -22.36 -11.35
C GLY A 601 -9.24 -21.73 -12.71
N ARG A 602 -9.47 -20.42 -12.87
CA ARG A 602 -9.12 -19.62 -14.06
C ARG A 602 -7.67 -19.11 -13.97
N SER A 603 -6.72 -20.03 -13.80
CA SER A 603 -5.32 -19.70 -13.45
C SER A 603 -4.65 -18.65 -14.34
N LEU A 604 -4.83 -18.75 -15.66
CA LEU A 604 -4.23 -17.80 -16.60
C LEU A 604 -4.85 -16.40 -16.51
N ALA A 605 -6.16 -16.28 -16.34
CA ALA A 605 -6.82 -14.98 -16.17
C ALA A 605 -6.39 -14.33 -14.84
N GLY A 606 -6.37 -15.10 -13.75
CA GLY A 606 -5.92 -14.60 -12.44
C GLY A 606 -4.46 -14.14 -12.46
N LEU A 607 -3.59 -14.85 -13.21
CA LEU A 607 -2.20 -14.45 -13.43
C LEU A 607 -2.08 -13.16 -14.25
N GLN A 608 -2.96 -12.92 -15.23
CA GLN A 608 -2.98 -11.66 -15.98
C GLN A 608 -3.30 -10.48 -15.06
N HIS A 609 -4.40 -10.55 -14.32
CA HIS A 609 -4.78 -9.50 -13.36
C HIS A 609 -3.70 -9.26 -12.28
N LEU A 610 -3.08 -10.33 -11.76
CA LEU A 610 -1.97 -10.19 -10.82
C LEU A 610 -0.77 -9.47 -11.45
N ARG A 611 -0.38 -9.83 -12.69
CA ARG A 611 0.72 -9.15 -13.41
C ARG A 611 0.41 -7.68 -13.70
N GLU A 612 -0.84 -7.35 -14.01
CA GLU A 612 -1.28 -5.97 -14.22
C GLU A 612 -1.06 -5.12 -12.97
N ASN A 613 -1.43 -5.61 -11.77
CA ASN A 613 -1.13 -4.92 -10.51
C ASN A 613 0.38 -4.86 -10.19
N LEU A 614 1.11 -5.96 -10.36
CA LEU A 614 2.54 -6.04 -10.08
C LEU A 614 3.35 -5.00 -10.86
N ARG A 615 2.98 -4.73 -12.11
CA ARG A 615 3.70 -3.78 -12.98
C ARG A 615 3.61 -2.34 -12.51
N LEU A 616 2.52 -1.99 -11.83
CA LEU A 616 2.32 -0.65 -11.29
C LEU A 616 3.37 -0.29 -10.23
N THR A 617 4.06 -1.27 -9.62
CA THR A 617 5.16 -1.03 -8.67
C THR A 617 6.29 -0.14 -9.23
N TRP A 618 6.50 -0.13 -10.55
CA TRP A 618 7.54 0.71 -11.17
C TRP A 618 7.00 1.95 -11.88
N GLU A 619 5.67 2.14 -11.91
CA GLU A 619 5.01 3.25 -12.59
C GLU A 619 4.64 4.36 -11.59
N GLY A 620 4.72 5.62 -12.01
CA GLY A 620 4.34 6.75 -11.15
C GLY A 620 5.33 6.97 -9.99
N ASP A 621 4.94 6.57 -8.78
CA ASP A 621 5.73 6.66 -7.55
C ASP A 621 6.49 5.34 -7.32
N PRO A 622 7.79 5.25 -7.66
CA PRO A 622 8.47 3.96 -7.76
C PRO A 622 8.52 3.23 -6.41
N GLY A 623 8.20 1.94 -6.41
CA GLY A 623 8.09 1.10 -5.22
C GLY A 623 6.67 1.01 -4.66
N ASN A 624 5.76 1.88 -5.12
CA ASN A 624 4.40 1.97 -4.63
C ASN A 624 3.37 1.67 -5.73
N VAL A 625 2.15 1.31 -5.34
CA VAL A 625 1.05 1.05 -6.27
C VAL A 625 -0.03 2.12 -6.10
N THR A 626 -0.39 2.77 -7.21
CA THR A 626 -1.38 3.84 -7.25
C THR A 626 -2.81 3.37 -6.93
N GLU A 627 -3.69 4.30 -6.57
CA GLU A 627 -5.09 4.03 -6.26
C GLU A 627 -5.96 3.82 -7.51
N LEU A 628 -5.78 4.66 -8.53
CA LEU A 628 -6.63 4.80 -9.70
C LEU A 628 -5.86 4.98 -10.99
N MET A 629 -6.28 4.24 -11.99
CA MET A 629 -5.88 4.40 -13.39
C MET A 629 -7.07 4.81 -14.25
N SER A 630 -6.82 5.51 -15.34
CA SER A 630 -7.83 5.73 -16.36
C SER A 630 -8.36 4.41 -16.88
N GLY A 631 -9.67 4.30 -17.07
CA GLY A 631 -10.30 3.14 -17.70
C GLY A 631 -9.95 2.98 -19.18
N LYS A 632 -9.30 3.95 -19.83
CA LYS A 632 -9.08 3.95 -21.28
C LYS A 632 -7.61 4.02 -21.70
N PHE A 633 -6.79 4.72 -20.94
CA PHE A 633 -5.36 4.89 -21.22
C PHE A 633 -4.53 4.42 -20.03
N ASN A 634 -3.33 3.88 -20.26
CA ASN A 634 -2.41 3.53 -19.18
C ASN A 634 -1.84 4.80 -18.54
N GLU A 635 -2.62 5.45 -17.69
CA GLU A 635 -2.27 6.70 -17.04
C GLU A 635 -3.04 6.83 -15.71
N PRO A 636 -2.39 7.17 -14.59
CA PRO A 636 -3.07 7.45 -13.33
C PRO A 636 -4.02 8.65 -13.43
N LEU A 637 -5.07 8.67 -12.61
CA LEU A 637 -5.90 9.88 -12.49
C LEU A 637 -5.18 10.95 -11.66
N GLY A 638 -5.37 12.24 -11.98
CA GLY A 638 -4.61 13.34 -11.37
C GLY A 638 -4.82 13.57 -9.87
N ARG A 639 -5.88 13.00 -9.28
CA ARG A 639 -6.11 12.97 -7.81
C ARG A 639 -5.92 11.58 -7.20
N SER A 640 -5.43 10.62 -7.99
CA SER A 640 -5.12 9.28 -7.52
C SER A 640 -4.02 9.35 -6.46
N THR A 641 -4.23 8.70 -5.33
CA THR A 641 -3.17 8.54 -4.35
C THR A 641 -2.09 7.63 -4.94
N ALA A 642 -0.85 8.12 -5.00
CA ALA A 642 0.23 7.38 -5.67
C ALA A 642 0.83 6.28 -4.80
N HIS A 643 0.91 6.52 -3.48
CA HIS A 643 1.30 5.54 -2.49
C HIS A 643 0.07 5.02 -1.74
N GLN A 644 -0.58 3.98 -2.27
CA GLN A 644 -1.86 3.48 -1.75
C GLN A 644 -1.76 2.12 -1.06
N LEU A 645 -2.34 2.04 0.15
CA LEU A 645 -2.24 0.90 1.07
C LEU A 645 -2.87 -0.38 0.50
N TRP A 646 -4.17 -0.35 0.16
CA TRP A 646 -4.85 -1.55 -0.34
C TRP A 646 -4.33 -2.01 -1.70
N SER A 647 -3.70 -1.13 -2.46
CA SER A 647 -3.26 -1.40 -3.83
C SER A 647 -2.02 -2.26 -3.76
N SER A 648 -1.11 -1.89 -2.86
CA SER A 648 0.05 -2.70 -2.47
C SER A 648 -0.40 -4.05 -1.88
N ALA A 649 -1.45 -4.06 -1.04
CA ALA A 649 -2.01 -5.31 -0.53
C ALA A 649 -2.58 -6.25 -1.62
N MET A 650 -3.04 -5.69 -2.75
CA MET A 650 -3.52 -6.45 -3.91
C MET A 650 -2.41 -6.94 -4.84
N VAL A 651 -1.16 -6.62 -4.56
CA VAL A 651 -0.01 -7.37 -5.11
C VAL A 651 0.21 -8.64 -4.30
N LEU A 652 0.21 -8.53 -2.97
CA LEU A 652 0.54 -9.63 -2.06
C LEU A 652 -0.55 -10.69 -1.96
N THR A 653 -1.80 -10.28 -1.74
CA THR A 653 -2.87 -11.24 -1.45
C THR A 653 -3.13 -12.20 -2.61
N PRO A 654 -3.27 -11.74 -3.87
CA PRO A 654 -3.43 -12.65 -5.01
C PRO A 654 -2.17 -13.46 -5.33
N ALA A 655 -0.97 -12.91 -5.12
CA ALA A 655 0.26 -13.68 -5.26
C ALA A 655 0.32 -14.85 -4.26
N ILE A 656 0.15 -14.57 -2.97
CA ILE A 656 0.34 -15.58 -1.92
C ILE A 656 -0.86 -16.55 -1.87
N ARG A 657 -2.08 -16.04 -1.81
CA ARG A 657 -3.29 -16.86 -1.60
C ARG A 657 -3.93 -17.36 -2.90
N GLY A 658 -3.65 -16.70 -4.02
CA GLY A 658 -4.16 -17.08 -5.35
C GLY A 658 -3.16 -17.93 -6.14
N LEU A 659 -1.98 -17.35 -6.44
CA LEU A 659 -0.96 -17.97 -7.29
C LEU A 659 -0.21 -19.11 -6.59
N PHE A 660 0.36 -18.87 -5.40
CA PHE A 660 0.97 -19.94 -4.59
C PHE A 660 -0.08 -20.79 -3.87
N GLY A 661 -1.28 -20.25 -3.71
CA GLY A 661 -2.42 -20.95 -3.10
C GLY A 661 -2.22 -21.24 -1.61
N ILE A 662 -1.48 -20.39 -0.90
CA ILE A 662 -1.08 -20.58 0.50
C ILE A 662 -2.14 -19.98 1.42
N GLU A 663 -2.74 -20.80 2.27
CA GLU A 663 -3.58 -20.35 3.39
C GLU A 663 -3.35 -21.25 4.61
N THR A 664 -3.19 -20.65 5.78
CA THR A 664 -2.93 -21.38 7.03
C THR A 664 -4.17 -21.45 7.91
N ASN A 665 -4.34 -22.59 8.57
CA ASN A 665 -5.28 -22.76 9.67
C ASN A 665 -4.57 -23.50 10.80
N VAL A 666 -4.01 -22.73 11.72
CA VAL A 666 -3.17 -23.20 12.83
C VAL A 666 -3.98 -24.09 13.78
N SER A 667 -5.18 -23.66 14.16
CA SER A 667 -6.02 -24.40 15.13
C SER A 667 -6.47 -25.77 14.61
N GLN A 668 -6.57 -25.93 13.29
CA GLN A 668 -6.92 -27.21 12.66
C GLN A 668 -5.71 -28.02 12.14
N HIS A 669 -4.49 -27.54 12.36
CA HIS A 669 -3.27 -28.18 11.84
C HIS A 669 -3.19 -28.26 10.31
N LYS A 670 -3.75 -27.28 9.58
CA LYS A 670 -3.85 -27.30 8.11
C LYS A 670 -3.02 -26.19 7.47
N LEU A 671 -2.38 -26.52 6.36
CA LEU A 671 -1.82 -25.60 5.38
C LEU A 671 -2.42 -25.98 4.03
N PHE A 672 -3.25 -25.10 3.48
CA PHE A 672 -3.72 -25.23 2.10
C PHE A 672 -2.60 -24.75 1.18
N VAL A 673 -2.29 -25.56 0.16
CA VAL A 673 -1.29 -25.25 -0.86
C VAL A 673 -1.88 -25.64 -2.21
N VAL A 674 -2.62 -24.73 -2.84
CA VAL A 674 -3.29 -24.95 -4.14
C VAL A 674 -2.64 -24.09 -5.25
N PRO A 675 -1.37 -24.37 -5.61
CA PRO A 675 -0.58 -23.55 -6.51
C PRO A 675 -1.10 -23.59 -7.94
N GLN A 676 -1.04 -22.43 -8.59
CA GLN A 676 -1.39 -22.18 -9.97
C GLN A 676 -0.21 -21.56 -10.72
N LEU A 677 1.00 -22.05 -10.43
CA LEU A 677 2.26 -21.47 -10.91
C LEU A 677 2.38 -21.52 -12.44
N PRO A 678 3.04 -20.50 -13.05
CA PRO A 678 3.33 -20.49 -14.47
C PRO A 678 4.05 -21.78 -14.92
N PRO A 679 3.70 -22.36 -16.09
CA PRO A 679 4.34 -23.56 -16.61
C PRO A 679 5.87 -23.44 -16.75
N GLU A 680 6.34 -22.25 -17.06
CA GLU A 680 7.75 -21.90 -17.22
C GLU A 680 8.53 -21.86 -15.90
N TRP A 681 7.87 -22.01 -14.74
CA TRP A 681 8.54 -22.08 -13.44
C TRP A 681 8.91 -23.53 -13.09
N PRO A 682 10.19 -23.94 -13.23
CA PRO A 682 10.62 -25.28 -12.84
C PRO A 682 10.71 -25.45 -11.32
N ARG A 683 10.98 -24.35 -10.61
CA ARG A 683 11.11 -24.27 -9.16
C ARG A 683 10.64 -22.91 -8.68
N ALA A 684 9.98 -22.87 -7.52
CA ALA A 684 9.75 -21.66 -6.75
C ALA A 684 9.87 -21.99 -5.26
N VAL A 685 10.26 -21.01 -4.45
CA VAL A 685 10.30 -21.14 -2.98
C VAL A 685 9.59 -19.97 -2.35
N VAL A 686 8.84 -20.25 -1.30
CA VAL A 686 8.27 -19.24 -0.41
C VAL A 686 8.87 -19.46 0.96
N HIS A 687 9.55 -18.46 1.48
CA HIS A 687 10.20 -18.47 2.78
C HIS A 687 9.36 -17.76 3.83
N HIS A 688 9.59 -18.08 5.10
CA HIS A 688 8.98 -17.39 6.24
C HIS A 688 7.44 -17.36 6.21
N VAL A 689 6.80 -18.40 5.66
CA VAL A 689 5.33 -18.49 5.67
C VAL A 689 4.86 -18.64 7.12
N PRO A 690 4.05 -17.71 7.64
CA PRO A 690 3.74 -17.69 9.06
C PRO A 690 2.79 -18.82 9.44
N TYR A 691 3.08 -19.52 10.55
CA TYR A 691 2.27 -20.64 11.03
C TYR A 691 2.29 -20.70 12.56
N GLY A 692 1.43 -19.92 13.21
CA GLY A 692 1.37 -19.84 14.67
C GLY A 692 2.64 -19.23 15.25
N ASP A 693 3.38 -19.99 16.05
CA ASP A 693 4.64 -19.59 16.69
C ASP A 693 5.89 -20.10 15.95
N THR A 694 5.74 -20.50 14.68
CA THR A 694 6.82 -20.93 13.80
C THR A 694 6.56 -20.43 12.38
N GLU A 695 7.60 -20.51 11.56
CA GLU A 695 7.54 -20.24 10.13
C GLU A 695 7.77 -21.54 9.33
N LEU A 696 7.29 -21.54 8.09
CA LEU A 696 7.43 -22.62 7.14
C LEU A 696 8.14 -22.13 5.87
N ASP A 697 9.04 -22.95 5.36
CA ASP A 697 9.56 -22.80 3.99
C ASP A 697 8.85 -23.80 3.08
N ILE A 698 8.33 -23.32 1.95
CA ILE A 698 7.60 -24.12 0.97
C ILE A 698 8.39 -24.14 -0.34
N THR A 699 8.91 -25.30 -0.72
CA THR A 699 9.55 -25.51 -2.02
C THR A 699 8.61 -26.21 -2.99
N TYR A 700 8.38 -25.59 -4.14
CA TYR A 700 7.67 -26.15 -5.28
C TYR A 700 8.70 -26.61 -6.31
N GLN A 701 8.66 -27.89 -6.69
CA GLN A 701 9.58 -28.46 -7.68
C GLN A 701 8.81 -29.24 -8.73
N ARG A 702 8.87 -28.76 -9.97
CA ARG A 702 8.28 -29.45 -11.13
C ARG A 702 9.15 -30.64 -11.53
N GLN A 703 8.53 -31.79 -11.75
CA GLN A 703 9.14 -33.03 -12.25
C GLN A 703 8.16 -33.71 -13.22
N GLY A 704 8.28 -33.40 -14.51
CA GLY A 704 7.33 -33.85 -15.52
C GLY A 704 5.90 -33.39 -15.21
N THR A 705 4.96 -34.34 -15.11
CA THR A 705 3.55 -34.10 -14.77
C THR A 705 3.28 -33.99 -13.27
N THR A 706 4.31 -33.85 -12.44
CA THR A 706 4.15 -33.77 -10.99
C THR A 706 4.80 -32.50 -10.45
N LEU A 707 4.05 -31.72 -9.68
CA LEU A 707 4.58 -30.64 -8.86
C LEU A 707 4.75 -31.18 -7.44
N ASN A 708 6.00 -31.40 -7.03
CA ASN A 708 6.31 -31.80 -5.66
C ASN A 708 6.37 -30.57 -4.77
N ILE A 709 5.68 -30.63 -3.65
CA ILE A 709 5.63 -29.60 -2.63
C ILE A 709 6.32 -30.16 -1.39
N THR A 710 7.37 -29.50 -0.94
CA THR A 710 8.06 -29.82 0.31
C THR A 710 7.90 -28.64 1.26
N VAL A 711 7.39 -28.90 2.45
CA VAL A 711 7.22 -27.90 3.51
C VAL A 711 8.14 -28.26 4.65
N THR A 712 8.98 -27.32 5.07
CA THR A 712 9.92 -27.50 6.18
C THR A 712 9.69 -26.49 7.29
N SER A 713 9.91 -26.91 8.53
CA SER A 713 9.80 -26.08 9.73
C SER A 713 11.02 -26.31 10.64
N ALA A 714 11.38 -25.30 11.43
CA ALA A 714 12.52 -25.40 12.35
C ALA A 714 12.32 -26.45 13.46
N LYS A 715 11.06 -26.71 13.84
CA LYS A 715 10.67 -27.69 14.86
C LYS A 715 9.59 -28.64 14.34
N ALA A 716 9.48 -29.82 14.94
CA ALA A 716 8.47 -30.80 14.54
C ALA A 716 7.06 -30.31 14.91
N ILE A 717 6.17 -30.22 13.91
CA ILE A 717 4.78 -29.75 14.09
C ILE A 717 3.79 -30.73 13.47
N PRO A 718 2.58 -30.89 14.06
CA PRO A 718 1.49 -31.53 13.36
C PRO A 718 1.02 -30.62 12.23
N LEU A 719 1.25 -31.01 10.98
CA LEU A 719 0.85 -30.23 9.81
C LEU A 719 0.31 -31.12 8.69
N CYS A 720 -0.84 -30.71 8.18
CA CYS A 720 -1.49 -31.30 7.02
C CYS A 720 -1.33 -30.35 5.84
N VAL A 721 -0.49 -30.73 4.89
CA VAL A 721 -0.36 -30.03 3.61
C VAL A 721 -1.48 -30.52 2.70
N ILE A 722 -2.45 -29.65 2.41
CA ILE A 722 -3.65 -29.99 1.67
C ILE A 722 -3.56 -29.39 0.26
N PRO A 723 -3.32 -30.21 -0.79
CA PRO A 723 -3.16 -29.73 -2.16
C PRO A 723 -4.49 -29.45 -2.90
N GLU A 724 -5.62 -29.56 -2.18
CA GLU A 724 -6.97 -29.37 -2.68
C GLU A 724 -7.84 -28.78 -1.56
N ARG A 725 -8.80 -27.91 -1.86
CA ARG A 725 -9.71 -27.39 -0.82
C ARG A 725 -10.68 -28.51 -0.39
N THR A 726 -10.39 -29.17 0.72
CA THR A 726 -11.28 -30.19 1.32
C THR A 726 -11.41 -30.03 2.83
N ASP A 727 -12.57 -30.37 3.37
CA ASP A 727 -12.87 -30.30 4.81
C ASP A 727 -12.39 -31.51 5.62
N ARG A 728 -11.61 -32.41 5.01
CA ARG A 728 -11.19 -33.65 5.68
C ARG A 728 -10.40 -33.34 6.95
N MET A 729 -10.89 -33.88 8.07
CA MET A 729 -10.15 -33.87 9.32
C MET A 729 -8.85 -34.64 9.15
N CYS A 730 -7.76 -34.05 9.63
CA CYS A 730 -6.44 -34.57 9.42
C CYS A 730 -5.74 -34.84 10.75
N LYS A 731 -5.21 -36.06 10.91
CA LYS A 731 -4.43 -36.51 12.08
C LYS A 731 -3.05 -36.92 11.59
N VAL A 732 -2.03 -36.12 11.88
CA VAL A 732 -0.66 -36.36 11.42
C VAL A 732 0.27 -36.28 12.62
N ALA A 733 1.26 -37.17 12.64
CA ALA A 733 2.33 -37.08 13.64
C ALA A 733 3.19 -35.84 13.39
N PRO A 734 3.72 -35.20 14.44
CA PRO A 734 4.62 -34.07 14.25
C PRO A 734 5.87 -34.43 13.45
N ALA A 735 6.24 -33.59 12.48
CA ALA A 735 7.45 -33.73 11.69
C ALA A 735 8.04 -32.35 11.36
N THR A 736 9.32 -32.31 10.99
CA THR A 736 9.99 -31.09 10.49
C THR A 736 9.87 -30.93 8.98
N THR A 737 9.36 -31.96 8.30
CA THR A 737 9.24 -32.00 6.85
C THR A 737 7.94 -32.70 6.49
N HIS A 738 7.16 -32.03 5.64
CA HIS A 738 5.89 -32.51 5.12
C HIS A 738 5.94 -32.43 3.60
N THR A 739 5.31 -33.38 2.92
CA THR A 739 5.32 -33.43 1.45
C THR A 739 3.93 -33.62 0.90
N ALA A 740 3.63 -32.94 -0.19
CA ALA A 740 2.47 -33.17 -1.02
C ALA A 740 2.89 -33.17 -2.50
N SER A 741 2.04 -33.70 -3.37
CA SER A 741 2.28 -33.67 -4.81
C SER A 741 0.98 -33.36 -5.54
N ILE A 742 1.07 -32.53 -6.58
CA ILE A 742 -0.05 -32.18 -7.46
C ILE A 742 0.24 -32.72 -8.85
N THR A 743 -0.78 -33.26 -9.50
CA THR A 743 -0.67 -33.67 -10.91
C THR A 743 -0.89 -32.46 -11.80
N LEU A 744 0.12 -32.15 -12.61
CA LEU A 744 0.08 -31.08 -13.61
C LEU A 744 -0.52 -31.62 -14.92
N PRO A 745 -1.21 -30.77 -15.71
CA PRO A 745 -1.67 -31.16 -17.04
C PRO A 745 -0.51 -31.57 -17.95
N ASP A 746 -0.71 -32.55 -18.83
CA ASP A 746 0.34 -33.02 -19.74
C ASP A 746 0.83 -31.91 -20.69
N VAL A 747 -0.07 -31.01 -21.08
CA VAL A 747 0.18 -29.86 -21.95
C VAL A 747 -0.36 -28.61 -21.28
N GLN A 748 0.44 -27.56 -21.18
CA GLN A 748 0.04 -26.26 -20.65
C GLN A 748 0.43 -25.14 -21.61
N VAL A 749 -0.21 -23.99 -21.46
CA VAL A 749 0.09 -22.77 -22.21
C VAL A 749 0.48 -21.68 -21.22
N SER A 750 1.50 -20.88 -21.57
CA SER A 750 1.94 -19.73 -20.78
C SER A 750 1.47 -18.42 -21.42
N LEU A 751 1.51 -17.34 -20.65
CA LEU A 751 1.18 -16.00 -21.12
C LEU A 751 2.43 -15.32 -21.69
N PRO A 752 2.30 -14.50 -22.75
CA PRO A 752 3.38 -13.63 -23.17
C PRO A 752 3.72 -12.60 -22.08
N ASP A 753 4.98 -12.16 -22.05
CA ASP A 753 5.43 -11.09 -21.16
C ASP A 753 5.50 -9.76 -21.93
N GLU A 754 4.33 -9.13 -22.10
CA GLU A 754 4.18 -7.84 -22.78
C GLU A 754 3.56 -6.83 -21.81
N ALA A 755 4.09 -5.61 -21.74
CA ALA A 755 3.61 -4.53 -20.88
C ALA A 755 3.14 -3.31 -21.70
N PRO A 756 2.02 -2.66 -21.33
CA PRO A 756 1.59 -1.41 -21.96
C PRO A 756 2.57 -0.28 -21.66
N ARG A 757 2.62 0.75 -22.51
CA ARG A 757 3.36 1.98 -22.25
C ARG A 757 2.45 3.08 -21.70
N PRO A 758 2.97 4.08 -20.99
CA PRO A 758 2.18 5.23 -20.56
C PRO A 758 1.41 5.86 -21.73
N GLY A 759 0.11 6.08 -21.54
CA GLY A 759 -0.80 6.62 -22.54
C GLY A 759 -1.31 5.61 -23.60
N ASP A 760 -0.85 4.36 -23.61
CA ASP A 760 -1.39 3.34 -24.52
C ASP A 760 -2.87 3.07 -24.20
N ALA A 761 -3.67 2.86 -25.25
CA ALA A 761 -4.97 2.20 -25.10
C ALA A 761 -4.77 0.69 -25.03
N SER A 762 -5.71 -0.03 -24.41
CA SER A 762 -5.58 -1.47 -24.25
C SER A 762 -5.60 -2.22 -25.59
N HIS A 763 -4.63 -3.11 -25.78
CA HIS A 763 -4.38 -3.86 -27.01
C HIS A 763 -3.76 -5.25 -26.78
N LEU A 764 -3.49 -5.67 -25.54
CA LEU A 764 -2.88 -6.98 -25.25
C LEU A 764 -3.90 -8.12 -25.25
N LEU A 765 -3.40 -9.34 -25.49
CA LEU A 765 -4.16 -10.59 -25.46
C LEU A 765 -4.77 -10.84 -24.07
N ARG A 766 -6.00 -11.36 -24.03
CA ARG A 766 -6.71 -11.83 -22.83
C ARG A 766 -7.07 -13.30 -22.92
N VAL A 767 -6.90 -14.01 -21.82
CA VAL A 767 -7.37 -15.39 -21.64
C VAL A 767 -8.70 -15.33 -20.92
N ILE A 768 -9.79 -15.41 -21.67
CA ILE A 768 -11.15 -15.34 -21.15
C ILE A 768 -11.51 -16.58 -20.33
N ASN A 769 -11.11 -17.75 -20.82
CA ASN A 769 -11.51 -19.03 -20.25
C ASN A 769 -10.43 -20.07 -20.55
N GLN A 770 -10.12 -20.87 -19.53
CA GLN A 770 -9.26 -22.05 -19.61
C GLN A 770 -10.00 -23.25 -19.02
N GLN A 771 -10.10 -24.35 -19.78
CA GLN A 771 -10.73 -25.60 -19.34
C GLN A 771 -9.93 -26.83 -19.79
N TYR A 772 -9.60 -27.68 -18.83
CA TYR A 772 -9.03 -29.00 -19.07
C TYR A 772 -10.10 -30.07 -18.94
N GLU A 773 -10.20 -30.97 -19.92
CA GLU A 773 -11.11 -32.11 -19.91
C GLU A 773 -10.43 -33.33 -20.55
N GLY A 774 -9.96 -34.27 -19.73
CA GLY A 774 -9.17 -35.39 -20.21
C GLY A 774 -7.88 -34.92 -20.90
N ARG A 775 -7.65 -35.34 -22.15
CA ARG A 775 -6.49 -34.91 -22.97
C ARG A 775 -6.83 -33.76 -23.92
N LYS A 776 -7.56 -32.78 -23.37
CA LYS A 776 -8.03 -31.62 -24.11
C LYS A 776 -7.84 -30.38 -23.25
N LEU A 777 -7.31 -29.33 -23.86
CA LEU A 777 -7.31 -27.97 -23.33
C LEU A 777 -8.13 -27.09 -24.27
N ALA A 778 -9.21 -26.51 -23.78
CA ALA A 778 -9.95 -25.46 -24.47
C ALA A 778 -9.59 -24.10 -23.89
N LEU A 779 -9.22 -23.17 -24.77
CA LEU A 779 -8.94 -21.77 -24.46
C LEU A 779 -9.93 -20.89 -25.23
N THR A 780 -10.55 -19.95 -24.53
CA THR A 780 -11.20 -18.81 -25.17
C THR A 780 -10.27 -17.62 -24.99
N LEU A 781 -9.80 -17.08 -26.10
CA LEU A 781 -8.87 -15.96 -26.15
C LEU A 781 -9.55 -14.74 -26.75
N GLU A 782 -9.08 -13.55 -26.38
CA GLU A 782 -9.58 -12.28 -26.92
C GLU A 782 -8.40 -11.33 -27.17
N ALA A 783 -8.28 -10.78 -28.38
CA ALA A 783 -7.19 -9.87 -28.78
C ALA A 783 -7.67 -8.90 -29.87
N PRO A 784 -6.92 -7.84 -30.22
CA PRO A 784 -7.33 -6.92 -31.27
C PRO A 784 -7.60 -7.62 -32.61
N ALA A 785 -8.61 -7.14 -33.33
CA ALA A 785 -9.02 -7.69 -34.61
C ALA A 785 -7.86 -7.76 -35.62
N GLY A 786 -7.73 -8.91 -36.30
CA GLY A 786 -6.67 -9.16 -37.28
C GLY A 786 -5.26 -9.30 -36.68
N SER A 787 -5.12 -9.30 -35.36
CA SER A 787 -3.82 -9.52 -34.72
C SER A 787 -3.38 -10.98 -34.77
N HIS A 788 -2.07 -11.18 -34.63
CA HIS A 788 -1.44 -12.48 -34.50
C HIS A 788 -0.76 -12.55 -33.15
N GLN A 789 -1.12 -13.54 -32.34
CA GLN A 789 -0.64 -13.70 -30.97
C GLN A 789 0.17 -14.99 -30.84
N GLN A 790 1.19 -14.97 -30.00
CA GLN A 790 2.04 -16.12 -29.72
C GLN A 790 1.95 -16.48 -28.25
N LEU A 791 1.60 -17.74 -27.97
CA LEU A 791 1.59 -18.26 -26.61
C LEU A 791 2.61 -19.40 -26.49
N PRO A 792 3.54 -19.37 -25.51
CA PRO A 792 4.42 -20.51 -25.26
C PRO A 792 3.63 -21.76 -24.88
N LEU A 793 4.01 -22.91 -25.46
CA LEU A 793 3.40 -24.21 -25.24
C LEU A 793 4.38 -25.10 -24.47
N GLN A 794 4.02 -25.49 -23.26
CA GLN A 794 4.82 -26.37 -22.41
C GLN A 794 4.27 -27.81 -22.44
N MET A 795 5.13 -28.78 -22.78
CA MET A 795 4.82 -30.21 -22.66
C MET A 795 5.45 -30.75 -21.36
N ASN A 796 4.61 -31.16 -20.40
CA ASN A 796 5.05 -31.72 -19.13
C ASN A 796 5.26 -33.25 -19.22
N ASP A 797 4.48 -33.96 -20.04
CA ASP A 797 4.63 -35.41 -20.22
C ASP A 797 5.52 -35.73 -21.43
N PRO A 798 6.74 -36.27 -21.25
CA PRO A 798 7.62 -36.64 -22.38
C PRO A 798 7.05 -37.77 -23.26
N ARG A 799 5.97 -38.43 -22.84
CA ARG A 799 5.23 -39.44 -23.62
C ARG A 799 4.28 -38.81 -24.64
N VAL A 800 3.90 -37.55 -24.46
CA VAL A 800 3.15 -36.81 -25.49
C VAL A 800 4.09 -36.55 -26.67
N LYS A 801 3.80 -37.18 -27.80
CA LYS A 801 4.60 -37.05 -29.04
C LYS A 801 4.02 -36.06 -30.03
N THR A 802 2.71 -35.84 -29.96
CA THR A 802 1.98 -35.00 -30.89
C THR A 802 0.93 -34.23 -30.12
N VAL A 803 0.86 -32.92 -30.33
CA VAL A 803 -0.25 -32.06 -29.92
C VAL A 803 -0.87 -31.52 -31.19
N THR A 804 -2.19 -31.58 -31.31
CA THR A 804 -2.94 -30.97 -32.41
C THR A 804 -3.70 -29.76 -31.89
N ALA A 805 -3.74 -28.70 -32.70
CA ALA A 805 -4.49 -27.48 -32.39
C ALA A 805 -5.60 -27.25 -33.42
N GLN A 806 -6.78 -26.91 -32.94
CA GLN A 806 -7.86 -26.31 -33.73
C GLN A 806 -7.97 -24.84 -33.35
N GLY A 807 -8.10 -23.95 -34.34
CA GLY A 807 -8.17 -22.50 -34.12
C GLY A 807 -6.82 -21.80 -33.96
N ALA A 808 -5.72 -22.54 -34.07
CA ALA A 808 -4.34 -22.03 -33.99
C ALA A 808 -3.39 -22.97 -34.76
N THR A 809 -2.17 -22.52 -35.00
CA THR A 809 -1.08 -23.34 -35.56
C THR A 809 0.01 -23.56 -34.52
N ILE A 810 0.54 -24.78 -34.43
CA ILE A 810 1.67 -25.08 -33.54
C ILE A 810 2.96 -25.00 -34.35
N ASN A 811 3.89 -24.17 -33.89
CA ASN A 811 5.23 -24.03 -34.44
C ASN A 811 6.24 -24.28 -33.31
N LYS A 812 6.84 -25.47 -33.28
CA LYS A 812 7.69 -25.95 -32.18
C LYS A 812 6.96 -25.90 -30.83
N GLU A 813 7.44 -25.09 -29.90
CA GLU A 813 6.91 -24.88 -28.55
C GLU A 813 6.10 -23.58 -28.46
N THR A 814 5.51 -23.15 -29.58
CA THR A 814 4.72 -21.92 -29.66
C THR A 814 3.40 -22.18 -30.36
N LEU A 815 2.33 -21.66 -29.76
CA LEU A 815 0.99 -21.64 -30.30
C LEU A 815 0.75 -20.28 -30.97
N GLU A 816 0.62 -20.28 -32.30
CA GLU A 816 0.34 -19.09 -33.10
C GLU A 816 -1.17 -18.98 -33.34
N VAL A 817 -1.77 -17.89 -32.87
CA VAL A 817 -3.21 -17.65 -32.92
C VAL A 817 -3.49 -16.43 -33.79
N ALA A 818 -4.19 -16.63 -34.89
CA ALA A 818 -4.67 -15.54 -35.74
C ALA A 818 -6.10 -15.16 -35.35
N PHE A 819 -6.33 -13.88 -35.08
CA PHE A 819 -7.64 -13.37 -34.70
C PHE A 819 -8.44 -12.92 -35.93
N PRO A 820 -9.77 -13.11 -35.93
CA PRO A 820 -10.64 -12.64 -37.01
C PRO A 820 -10.45 -11.14 -37.29
N THR A 821 -10.61 -10.73 -38.55
CA THR A 821 -10.67 -9.32 -38.94
C THR A 821 -11.99 -8.68 -38.47
N GLY A 822 -11.99 -7.39 -38.13
CA GLY A 822 -13.16 -6.70 -37.60
C GLY A 822 -12.77 -5.40 -36.88
N GLU A 823 -13.62 -4.94 -35.97
CA GLU A 823 -13.36 -3.79 -35.08
C GLU A 823 -13.10 -4.26 -33.65
N GLY A 824 -12.30 -3.48 -32.90
CA GLY A 824 -12.03 -3.74 -31.49
C GLY A 824 -11.38 -5.10 -31.21
N PHE A 825 -11.74 -5.69 -30.08
CA PHE A 825 -11.29 -7.01 -29.67
C PHE A 825 -12.17 -8.11 -30.30
N GLN A 826 -11.54 -9.19 -30.73
CA GLN A 826 -12.17 -10.35 -31.33
C GLN A 826 -11.85 -11.59 -30.52
N ARG A 827 -12.80 -12.53 -30.44
CA ARG A 827 -12.61 -13.80 -29.74
C ARG A 827 -12.12 -14.89 -30.67
N GLN A 828 -11.26 -15.76 -30.16
CA GLN A 828 -10.81 -16.97 -30.83
C GLN A 828 -10.82 -18.15 -29.86
N ILE A 829 -11.44 -19.25 -30.27
CA ILE A 829 -11.44 -20.49 -29.50
C ILE A 829 -10.30 -21.36 -30.02
N VAL A 830 -9.40 -21.74 -29.12
CA VAL A 830 -8.33 -22.68 -29.42
C VAL A 830 -8.55 -23.96 -28.64
N THR A 831 -8.50 -25.10 -29.32
CA THR A 831 -8.59 -26.42 -28.69
C THR A 831 -7.32 -27.19 -28.98
N LEU A 832 -6.60 -27.59 -27.93
CA LEU A 832 -5.47 -28.51 -28.01
C LEU A 832 -5.90 -29.91 -27.62
N THR A 833 -5.44 -30.93 -28.35
CA THR A 833 -5.63 -32.35 -28.01
C THR A 833 -4.33 -33.13 -28.16
N TRP A 834 -4.09 -34.13 -27.32
CA TRP A 834 -2.85 -34.91 -27.29
C TRP A 834 -3.03 -36.40 -26.93
#